data_AF-A0A9X3KVK5-F1
#
_entry.id   AF-A0A9X3KVK5-F1
#
_cell.length_a   1.000
_cell.length_b   1.000
_cell.length_c   1.000
_cell.angle_alpha   90.00
_cell.angle_beta   90.00
_cell.angle_gamma   90.00
#
_symmetry.space_group_name_H-M   'P 1'
#
loop_
_entity.id
_entity.type
_entity.pdbx_description
1 polymer ?
#
loop_
_entity_poly.entity_id
_entity_poly.type
_entity_poly.pdbx_seq_one_letter_code
_entity_poly.pdbx_strand_id
1 'polypeptide(L)'
;MSAGRDVNLKASTQSNASGGVSSTRVDGVARIDAGDLNVQAGRDVNAQAAGISATSDARIQAGNDINLTTEQERYAESYDYGKKNRSEMRSATEVGSRIVAGGNLTLIAGQDVNARAAEVTSDKQLAVGAGRDINVVAGTDSNYAYSETYYKKRGFLSSKSEHRKTESDWTTSASSTFTGDSAVLMAGRDLNVVGSNVAAQNDLVMSADRNVNIVAAQNTSEEYQYEKVKKSGFGAMGGLSYGSRQTTDWTDTERGLAAGSTIGSVTGDVLINAAGSLNVLGSDILARRGDITMIGRDVNIIGGADTMRQREVHEVKQSGFSINASTPVVSAMQTAGRMGEAAGKTDNKVMQGLALATTGLAGINAYDAVMGAKDKAGGFNASIDFGSSKSQTTIKRESTSVSGSNVAAGKDLTIVAKGGGKDSDITVTGSRLSAGNNAVLKADGDILLQAAQNSFEQHTTNKSSNSSIGVGVTAGNNGFGLVVNLAAGGARGYADGKDTSWTYTTVAAGNTLALQSGGDTSLIGAVGQADQIIASVGNNLRIETLQDTSTYKSKQQSAGINASICVYGYCSSSVSANVSQGKMNSDFKSATEQAGLKAGNGGFIVDVKNNTTLIGGVIASGDQAVVDGLNRVSTGTLVVQDLKNTADYKASQVAVGGGYGWGDSKTGVGMGTTSKGEVAGGSKAEAGTKVPTTSGGVGMGVPVALGASGRANSTTNSAISGGKIEIRDDAGQLALTGKTAAETIASLNRDTSSDTLNALKPIFDKEKIEAGFEIVSEASRQTGQFLTNRAKEADALKKAMDDETDPALKKDLKARYDEAAK
;
A
#
# COMPACT_ATOMS: atom_id res chain seq x y z
N MET A 1 -19.88 46.31 -27.71
CA MET A 1 -19.91 46.93 -26.37
C MET A 1 -18.55 47.53 -26.07
N SER A 2 -18.47 48.79 -25.63
CA SER A 2 -17.21 49.45 -25.29
C SER A 2 -17.36 50.22 -23.98
N ALA A 3 -16.38 50.11 -23.09
CA ALA A 3 -16.33 50.80 -21.80
C ALA A 3 -14.96 51.49 -21.62
N GLY A 4 -14.97 52.77 -21.24
CA GLY A 4 -13.73 53.54 -21.01
C GLY A 4 -12.90 53.07 -19.80
N ARG A 5 -13.47 52.21 -18.95
CA ARG A 5 -12.78 51.55 -17.82
C ARG A 5 -13.03 50.05 -17.87
N ASP A 6 -14.02 49.55 -17.15
CA ASP A 6 -14.20 48.13 -16.88
C ASP A 6 -15.53 47.62 -17.45
N VAL A 7 -15.55 46.39 -17.96
CA VAL A 7 -16.78 45.64 -18.22
C VAL A 7 -16.94 44.61 -17.10
N ASN A 8 -18.00 44.73 -16.31
CA ASN A 8 -18.26 43.84 -15.18
C ASN A 8 -19.54 43.03 -15.41
N LEU A 9 -19.39 41.72 -15.50
CA LEU A 9 -20.47 40.74 -15.52
C LEU A 9 -20.35 39.92 -14.24
N LYS A 10 -21.32 40.08 -13.34
CA LYS A 10 -21.29 39.40 -12.04
C LYS A 10 -22.60 38.68 -11.81
N ALA A 11 -22.50 37.43 -11.39
CA ALA A 11 -23.65 36.73 -10.85
C ALA A 11 -24.12 37.37 -9.54
N SER A 12 -25.41 37.24 -9.26
CA SER A 12 -25.99 37.49 -7.94
C SER A 12 -26.27 36.18 -7.25
N THR A 13 -26.06 36.15 -5.93
CA THR A 13 -26.40 34.99 -5.10
C THR A 13 -27.67 35.27 -4.31
N GLN A 14 -28.43 34.21 -4.07
CA GLN A 14 -29.54 34.21 -3.13
C GLN A 14 -29.20 33.28 -1.98
N SER A 15 -29.26 33.81 -0.76
CA SER A 15 -29.08 33.04 0.46
C SER A 15 -30.42 32.84 1.16
N ASN A 16 -30.73 31.58 1.46
CA ASN A 16 -31.88 31.20 2.27
C ASN A 16 -31.38 30.45 3.50
N ALA A 17 -31.91 30.79 4.67
CA ALA A 17 -31.65 30.07 5.91
C ALA A 17 -32.98 29.82 6.63
N SER A 18 -33.28 28.54 6.90
CA SER A 18 -34.48 28.14 7.62
C SER A 18 -34.20 26.89 8.45
N GLY A 19 -34.43 26.99 9.76
CA GLY A 19 -34.10 25.93 10.70
C GLY A 19 -32.60 25.60 10.70
N GLY A 20 -32.28 24.32 10.63
CA GLY A 20 -30.90 23.81 10.55
C GLY A 20 -30.30 23.83 9.14
N VAL A 21 -31.02 24.36 8.13
CA VAL A 21 -30.59 24.36 6.74
C VAL A 21 -30.28 25.78 6.29
N SER A 22 -29.12 25.95 5.67
CA SER A 22 -28.74 27.16 4.96
C SER A 22 -28.23 26.81 3.57
N SER A 23 -28.60 27.62 2.59
CA SER A 23 -28.14 27.47 1.22
C SER A 23 -27.87 28.84 0.63
N THR A 24 -26.80 28.94 -0.13
CA THR A 24 -26.50 30.07 -1.00
C THR A 24 -26.33 29.51 -2.39
N ARG A 25 -27.12 29.98 -3.35
CA ARG A 25 -27.07 29.53 -4.73
C ARG A 25 -26.86 30.72 -5.65
N VAL A 26 -26.31 30.47 -6.83
CA VAL A 26 -26.30 31.46 -7.90
C VAL A 26 -27.74 31.62 -8.39
N ASP A 27 -28.29 32.83 -8.25
CA ASP A 27 -29.70 33.15 -8.54
C ASP A 27 -29.86 33.86 -9.88
N GLY A 28 -28.94 34.77 -10.19
CA GLY A 28 -28.92 35.50 -11.46
C GLY A 28 -27.52 35.46 -12.07
N VAL A 29 -27.41 34.99 -13.33
CA VAL A 29 -26.16 35.01 -14.09
C VAL A 29 -26.17 36.23 -15.01
N ALA A 30 -25.19 37.12 -14.88
CA ALA A 30 -25.01 38.19 -15.86
C ALA A 30 -24.70 37.56 -17.22
N ARG A 31 -25.51 37.87 -18.24
CA ARG A 31 -25.46 37.22 -19.55
C ARG A 31 -25.36 38.21 -20.70
N ILE A 32 -24.50 37.90 -21.67
CA ILE A 32 -24.46 38.55 -22.99
C ILE A 32 -24.78 37.50 -24.05
N ASP A 33 -25.79 37.73 -24.87
CA ASP A 33 -26.10 36.93 -26.06
C ASP A 33 -26.06 37.83 -27.29
N ALA A 34 -25.28 37.45 -28.31
CA ALA A 34 -25.13 38.22 -29.54
C ALA A 34 -24.99 37.32 -30.78
N GLY A 35 -25.17 37.91 -31.97
CA GLY A 35 -24.75 37.29 -33.23
C GLY A 35 -23.23 37.31 -33.33
N ASP A 36 -22.69 38.47 -33.71
CA ASP A 36 -21.29 38.82 -33.54
C ASP A 36 -21.10 39.61 -32.24
N LEU A 37 -20.03 39.33 -31.50
CA LEU A 37 -19.72 39.99 -30.24
C LEU A 37 -18.36 40.68 -30.30
N ASN A 38 -18.32 41.95 -29.93
CA ASN A 38 -17.08 42.68 -29.67
C ASN A 38 -17.22 43.43 -28.33
N VAL A 39 -16.42 43.04 -27.34
CA VAL A 39 -16.33 43.64 -26.00
C VAL A 39 -14.96 44.30 -25.87
N GLN A 40 -14.95 45.59 -25.54
CA GLN A 40 -13.72 46.36 -25.33
C GLN A 40 -13.78 47.10 -23.99
N ALA A 41 -12.80 46.87 -23.13
CA ALA A 41 -12.62 47.56 -21.86
C ALA A 41 -11.29 48.33 -21.87
N GLY A 42 -11.29 49.58 -21.45
CA GLY A 42 -10.07 50.39 -21.30
C GLY A 42 -9.12 49.87 -20.21
N ARG A 43 -9.63 49.06 -19.26
CA ARG A 43 -8.89 48.40 -18.19
C ARG A 43 -9.26 46.92 -18.16
N ASP A 44 -10.34 46.53 -17.47
CA ASP A 44 -10.56 45.11 -17.15
C ASP A 44 -11.88 44.59 -17.72
N VAL A 45 -11.90 43.32 -18.14
CA VAL A 45 -13.14 42.56 -18.34
C VAL A 45 -13.25 41.54 -17.20
N ASN A 46 -14.21 41.74 -16.31
CA ASN A 46 -14.44 40.87 -15.16
C ASN A 46 -15.74 40.08 -15.35
N ALA A 47 -15.63 38.77 -15.50
CA ALA A 47 -16.73 37.83 -15.59
C ALA A 47 -16.67 36.90 -14.36
N GLN A 48 -17.60 37.09 -13.42
CA GLN A 48 -17.73 36.28 -12.21
C GLN A 48 -18.99 35.42 -12.32
N ALA A 49 -18.81 34.09 -12.47
CA ALA A 49 -19.89 33.15 -12.74
C ALA A 49 -20.87 33.64 -13.84
N ALA A 50 -20.33 34.25 -14.89
CA ALA A 50 -21.09 34.93 -15.93
C ALA A 50 -21.18 34.12 -17.23
N GLY A 51 -22.21 34.38 -18.04
CA GLY A 51 -22.41 33.73 -19.34
C GLY A 51 -22.19 34.71 -20.51
N ILE A 52 -21.34 34.34 -21.48
CA ILE A 52 -21.15 35.09 -22.72
C ILE A 52 -21.33 34.12 -23.88
N SER A 53 -22.27 34.42 -24.78
CA SER A 53 -22.58 33.57 -25.93
C SER A 53 -22.65 34.41 -27.20
N ALA A 54 -21.94 33.99 -28.24
CA ALA A 54 -22.07 34.50 -29.59
C ALA A 54 -22.43 33.37 -30.56
N THR A 55 -23.41 33.55 -31.43
CA THR A 55 -23.74 32.53 -32.45
C THR A 55 -22.75 32.56 -33.62
N SER A 56 -21.99 33.64 -33.79
CA SER A 56 -20.91 33.79 -34.75
C SER A 56 -19.61 34.16 -34.02
N ASP A 57 -18.83 35.12 -34.54
CA ASP A 57 -17.52 35.45 -33.99
C ASP A 57 -17.63 36.30 -32.69
N ALA A 58 -16.71 36.07 -31.76
CA ALA A 58 -16.62 36.81 -30.51
C ALA A 58 -15.19 37.32 -30.27
N ARG A 59 -15.07 38.60 -29.91
CA ARG A 59 -13.83 39.24 -29.49
C ARG A 59 -14.02 39.94 -28.15
N ILE A 60 -13.16 39.63 -27.19
CA ILE A 60 -13.11 40.28 -25.88
C ILE A 60 -11.72 40.84 -25.68
N GLN A 61 -11.63 42.14 -25.44
CA GLN A 61 -10.38 42.86 -25.30
C GLN A 61 -10.38 43.74 -24.04
N ALA A 62 -9.30 43.66 -23.28
CA ALA A 62 -9.06 44.43 -22.06
C ALA A 62 -7.70 45.15 -22.14
N GLY A 63 -7.64 46.39 -21.65
CA GLY A 63 -6.41 47.17 -21.54
C GLY A 63 -5.41 46.60 -20.53
N ASN A 64 -5.89 45.98 -19.45
CA ASN A 64 -5.10 45.20 -18.51
C ASN A 64 -5.56 43.75 -18.53
N ASP A 65 -6.62 43.38 -17.81
CA ASP A 65 -6.88 41.97 -17.47
C ASP A 65 -8.24 41.46 -17.96
N ILE A 66 -8.28 40.19 -18.35
CA ILE A 66 -9.53 39.43 -18.51
C ILE A 66 -9.61 38.45 -17.34
N ASN A 67 -10.58 38.63 -16.45
CA ASN A 67 -10.76 37.82 -15.25
C ASN A 67 -12.04 36.99 -15.35
N LEU A 68 -11.91 35.68 -15.51
CA LEU A 68 -12.98 34.68 -15.49
C LEU A 68 -12.95 33.99 -14.12
N THR A 69 -13.70 34.53 -13.17
CA THR A 69 -13.70 34.08 -11.77
C THR A 69 -14.97 33.32 -11.43
N THR A 70 -14.95 32.73 -10.23
CA THR A 70 -16.01 31.88 -9.72
C THR A 70 -16.91 32.64 -8.72
N GLU A 71 -18.13 32.15 -8.56
CA GLU A 71 -19.00 32.44 -7.43
C GLU A 71 -19.31 31.12 -6.72
N GLN A 72 -19.38 31.13 -5.39
CA GLN A 72 -19.49 29.89 -4.62
C GLN A 72 -20.94 29.60 -4.24
N GLU A 73 -21.44 28.44 -4.67
CA GLU A 73 -22.65 27.88 -4.10
C GLU A 73 -22.30 27.16 -2.81
N ARG A 74 -23.11 27.37 -1.76
CA ARG A 74 -22.91 26.73 -0.46
C ARG A 74 -24.19 26.05 -0.02
N TYR A 75 -24.05 24.87 0.54
CA TYR A 75 -25.10 24.16 1.22
C TYR A 75 -24.61 23.78 2.60
N ALA A 76 -25.43 23.96 3.62
CA ALA A 76 -25.13 23.43 4.94
C ALA A 76 -26.42 22.99 5.63
N GLU A 77 -26.41 21.77 6.14
CA GLU A 77 -27.38 21.23 7.07
C GLU A 77 -26.68 20.95 8.39
N SER A 78 -27.29 21.34 9.50
CA SER A 78 -26.84 21.00 10.84
C SER A 78 -28.04 20.70 11.72
N TYR A 79 -28.12 19.46 12.18
CA TYR A 79 -29.14 18.98 13.09
C TYR A 79 -28.49 18.49 14.38
N ASP A 80 -28.85 19.09 15.51
CA ASP A 80 -28.49 18.60 16.85
C ASP A 80 -29.75 18.06 17.53
N TYR A 81 -29.83 16.74 17.67
CA TYR A 81 -30.93 16.05 18.35
C TYR A 81 -30.69 15.90 19.86
N GLY A 82 -29.59 16.48 20.37
CA GLY A 82 -29.14 16.39 21.75
C GLY A 82 -28.61 15.01 22.11
N LYS A 83 -28.07 14.89 23.33
CA LYS A 83 -27.56 13.62 23.89
C LYS A 83 -26.50 12.93 23.02
N LYS A 84 -25.65 13.71 22.34
CA LYS A 84 -24.61 13.21 21.40
C LYS A 84 -25.23 12.53 20.17
N ASN A 85 -26.26 13.13 19.61
CA ASN A 85 -26.80 12.78 18.31
C ASN A 85 -26.79 14.04 17.46
N ARG A 86 -25.87 14.11 16.50
CA ARG A 86 -25.68 15.27 15.63
C ARG A 86 -25.42 14.79 14.22
N SER A 87 -25.99 15.47 13.25
CA SER A 87 -25.64 15.30 11.85
C SER A 87 -25.36 16.67 11.26
N GLU A 88 -24.29 16.76 10.49
CA GLU A 88 -23.93 17.95 9.76
C GLU A 88 -23.44 17.57 8.37
N MET A 89 -23.84 18.34 7.38
CA MET A 89 -23.40 18.21 6.01
C MET A 89 -23.13 19.61 5.51
N ARG A 90 -21.98 19.82 4.87
CA ARG A 90 -21.68 21.07 4.18
C ARG A 90 -21.15 20.72 2.79
N SER A 91 -21.55 21.49 1.79
CA SER A 91 -20.89 21.48 0.49
C SER A 91 -20.66 22.91 0.05
N ALA A 92 -19.58 23.11 -0.68
CA ALA A 92 -19.31 24.35 -1.37
C ALA A 92 -18.77 24.03 -2.76
N THR A 93 -19.41 24.57 -3.78
CA THR A 93 -19.07 24.33 -5.19
C THR A 93 -18.74 25.66 -5.85
N GLU A 94 -17.67 25.70 -6.62
CA GLU A 94 -17.30 26.90 -7.40
C GLU A 94 -17.97 26.88 -8.78
N VAL A 95 -18.85 27.85 -9.03
CA VAL A 95 -19.47 28.06 -10.34
C VAL A 95 -18.64 29.07 -11.12
N GLY A 96 -18.00 28.64 -12.21
CA GLY A 96 -17.18 29.50 -13.06
C GLY A 96 -17.94 30.17 -14.20
N SER A 97 -17.23 31.06 -14.90
CA SER A 97 -17.75 31.76 -16.08
C SER A 97 -17.71 30.89 -17.33
N ARG A 98 -18.69 31.08 -18.21
CA ARG A 98 -18.85 30.33 -19.47
C ARG A 98 -18.85 31.28 -20.66
N ILE A 99 -17.91 31.11 -21.59
CA ILE A 99 -17.78 31.87 -22.84
C ILE A 99 -17.86 30.91 -24.02
N VAL A 100 -18.84 31.12 -24.91
CA VAL A 100 -19.06 30.26 -26.08
C VAL A 100 -19.21 31.10 -27.34
N ALA A 101 -18.53 30.71 -28.42
CA ALA A 101 -18.69 31.29 -29.75
C ALA A 101 -18.92 30.20 -30.81
N GLY A 102 -19.99 30.33 -31.60
CA GLY A 102 -20.24 29.46 -32.77
C GLY A 102 -19.32 29.74 -33.96
N GLY A 103 -18.57 30.85 -33.91
CA GLY A 103 -17.47 31.18 -34.82
C GLY A 103 -16.13 31.20 -34.09
N ASN A 104 -15.26 32.12 -34.47
CA ASN A 104 -13.96 32.33 -33.82
C ASN A 104 -14.12 33.04 -32.47
N LEU A 105 -13.34 32.66 -31.47
CA LEU A 105 -13.27 33.35 -30.17
C LEU A 105 -11.87 33.94 -29.95
N THR A 106 -11.79 35.24 -29.73
CA THR A 106 -10.54 35.94 -29.40
C THR A 106 -10.62 36.61 -28.03
N LEU A 107 -9.69 36.27 -27.13
CA LEU A 107 -9.48 36.92 -25.82
C LEU A 107 -8.13 37.63 -25.84
N ILE A 108 -8.09 38.95 -25.65
CA ILE A 108 -6.84 39.72 -25.62
C ILE A 108 -6.78 40.61 -24.38
N ALA A 109 -5.75 40.40 -23.56
CA ALA A 109 -5.45 41.20 -22.38
C ALA A 109 -4.10 41.92 -22.55
N GLY A 110 -4.03 43.19 -22.17
CA GLY A 110 -2.76 43.93 -22.15
C GLY A 110 -1.79 43.43 -21.08
N GLN A 111 -2.30 42.77 -20.04
CA GLN A 111 -1.55 42.15 -18.95
C GLN A 111 -1.90 40.67 -18.85
N ASP A 112 -2.96 40.27 -18.15
CA ASP A 112 -3.22 38.85 -17.85
C ASP A 112 -4.60 38.34 -18.31
N VAL A 113 -4.66 37.06 -18.67
CA VAL A 113 -5.92 36.30 -18.77
C VAL A 113 -5.98 35.32 -17.60
N ASN A 114 -6.92 35.51 -16.68
CA ASN A 114 -7.06 34.69 -15.48
C ASN A 114 -8.38 33.90 -15.55
N ALA A 115 -8.32 32.58 -15.46
CA ALA A 115 -9.47 31.70 -15.54
C ALA A 115 -9.46 30.65 -14.43
N ARG A 116 -10.53 30.61 -13.63
CA ARG A 116 -10.75 29.65 -12.56
C ARG A 116 -12.10 28.94 -12.74
N ALA A 117 -12.06 27.61 -12.77
CA ALA A 117 -13.21 26.74 -13.10
C ALA A 117 -14.04 27.23 -14.32
N ALA A 118 -13.39 27.88 -15.30
CA ALA A 118 -14.08 28.55 -16.40
C ALA A 118 -14.18 27.63 -17.62
N GLU A 119 -15.26 27.78 -18.41
CA GLU A 119 -15.46 27.10 -19.69
C GLU A 119 -15.35 28.13 -20.82
N VAL A 120 -14.38 27.96 -21.72
CA VAL A 120 -14.11 28.86 -22.85
C VAL A 120 -14.06 28.01 -24.12
N THR A 121 -15.06 28.17 -25.00
CA THR A 121 -15.27 27.28 -26.15
C THR A 121 -15.52 28.06 -27.44
N SER A 122 -14.89 27.60 -28.52
CA SER A 122 -15.12 28.07 -29.89
C SER A 122 -15.41 26.89 -30.82
N ASP A 123 -16.37 27.03 -31.72
CA ASP A 123 -16.61 26.03 -32.78
C ASP A 123 -15.57 26.12 -33.91
N LYS A 124 -14.78 27.21 -33.95
CA LYS A 124 -13.67 27.44 -34.89
C LYS A 124 -12.39 27.75 -34.12
N GLN A 125 -11.70 28.85 -34.43
CA GLN A 125 -10.44 29.16 -33.78
C GLN A 125 -10.65 29.82 -32.41
N LEU A 126 -10.02 29.27 -31.38
CA LEU A 126 -9.79 29.93 -30.09
C LEU A 126 -8.42 30.61 -30.10
N ALA A 127 -8.38 31.92 -29.91
CA ALA A 127 -7.15 32.70 -29.78
C ALA A 127 -7.13 33.44 -28.43
N VAL A 128 -6.12 33.19 -27.61
CA VAL A 128 -5.93 33.83 -26.30
C VAL A 128 -4.57 34.49 -26.27
N GLY A 129 -4.53 35.80 -26.06
CA GLY A 129 -3.31 36.59 -25.98
C GLY A 129 -3.24 37.40 -24.69
N ALA A 130 -2.10 37.35 -24.01
CA ALA A 130 -1.84 38.16 -22.82
C ALA A 130 -0.46 38.82 -22.93
N GLY A 131 -0.36 40.12 -22.63
CA GLY A 131 0.92 40.83 -22.61
C GLY A 131 1.88 40.34 -21.51
N ARG A 132 1.37 39.61 -20.52
CA ARG A 132 2.11 39.01 -19.42
C ARG A 132 1.71 37.55 -19.23
N ASP A 133 0.69 37.21 -18.43
CA ASP A 133 0.42 35.80 -18.10
C ASP A 133 -0.94 35.29 -18.61
N ILE A 134 -0.99 33.99 -18.93
CA ILE A 134 -2.25 33.24 -19.08
C ILE A 134 -2.33 32.21 -17.97
N ASN A 135 -3.37 32.28 -17.13
CA ASN A 135 -3.60 31.40 -16.00
C ASN A 135 -4.92 30.64 -16.18
N VAL A 136 -4.84 29.34 -16.46
CA VAL A 136 -5.99 28.43 -16.60
C VAL A 136 -5.94 27.43 -15.44
N VAL A 137 -6.65 27.72 -14.35
CA VAL A 137 -6.55 26.99 -13.09
C VAL A 137 -7.87 26.34 -12.69
N ALA A 138 -7.78 25.20 -12.01
CA ALA A 138 -8.94 24.57 -11.41
C ALA A 138 -9.47 25.42 -10.24
N GLY A 139 -10.79 25.47 -10.09
CA GLY A 139 -11.44 25.83 -8.84
C GLY A 139 -11.44 24.67 -7.86
N THR A 140 -12.08 24.85 -6.71
CA THR A 140 -12.13 23.83 -5.65
C THR A 140 -13.55 23.63 -5.18
N ASP A 141 -14.03 22.40 -5.30
CA ASP A 141 -15.25 21.94 -4.64
C ASP A 141 -14.90 21.26 -3.33
N SER A 142 -15.57 21.63 -2.24
CA SER A 142 -15.33 21.09 -0.90
C SER A 142 -16.60 20.51 -0.33
N ASN A 143 -16.49 19.38 0.36
CA ASN A 143 -17.61 18.73 1.01
C ASN A 143 -17.19 18.25 2.40
N TYR A 144 -18.14 18.30 3.33
CA TYR A 144 -17.96 17.89 4.71
C TYR A 144 -19.20 17.12 5.16
N ALA A 145 -19.00 15.99 5.80
CA ALA A 145 -20.07 15.20 6.39
C ALA A 145 -19.66 14.74 7.79
N TYR A 146 -20.50 15.02 8.78
CA TYR A 146 -20.35 14.59 10.15
C TYR A 146 -21.61 13.89 10.63
N SER A 147 -21.43 12.74 11.27
CA SER A 147 -22.48 11.99 11.93
C SER A 147 -21.99 11.50 13.27
N GLU A 148 -22.68 11.90 14.34
CA GLU A 148 -22.49 11.40 15.68
C GLU A 148 -23.78 10.75 16.15
N THR A 149 -23.70 9.50 16.58
CA THR A 149 -24.84 8.75 17.13
C THR A 149 -24.47 8.20 18.49
N TYR A 150 -25.35 8.41 19.47
CA TYR A 150 -25.25 7.81 20.78
C TYR A 150 -26.60 7.29 21.23
N TYR A 151 -26.64 6.00 21.55
CA TYR A 151 -27.80 5.41 22.20
C TYR A 151 -27.39 4.47 23.32
N LYS A 152 -28.29 4.35 24.30
CA LYS A 152 -28.12 3.46 25.44
C LYS A 152 -29.40 2.67 25.65
N LYS A 153 -29.34 1.35 25.45
CA LYS A 153 -30.43 0.41 25.76
C LYS A 153 -30.21 -0.14 27.16
N ARG A 154 -31.28 -0.21 27.96
CA ARG A 154 -31.32 -0.87 29.27
C ARG A 154 -32.34 -2.00 29.21
N GLY A 155 -31.97 -3.18 29.66
CA GLY A 155 -32.87 -4.32 29.86
C GLY A 155 -32.91 -4.72 31.34
N PHE A 156 -33.66 -5.76 31.65
CA PHE A 156 -33.64 -6.39 32.97
C PHE A 156 -32.22 -6.97 33.19
N LEU A 157 -31.43 -6.37 34.08
CA LEU A 157 -30.05 -6.77 34.46
C LEU A 157 -28.92 -6.56 33.42
N SER A 158 -29.16 -5.85 32.31
CA SER A 158 -28.11 -5.54 31.32
C SER A 158 -28.24 -4.13 30.72
N SER A 159 -27.14 -3.57 30.24
CA SER A 159 -27.14 -2.33 29.46
C SER A 159 -26.11 -2.36 28.34
N LYS A 160 -26.44 -1.74 27.21
CA LYS A 160 -25.54 -1.55 26.07
C LYS A 160 -25.57 -0.07 25.70
N SER A 161 -24.42 0.60 25.70
CA SER A 161 -24.25 1.92 25.10
C SER A 161 -23.32 1.84 23.90
N GLU A 162 -23.68 2.54 22.83
CA GLU A 162 -22.93 2.62 21.59
C GLU A 162 -22.76 4.09 21.24
N HIS A 163 -21.53 4.49 20.96
CA HIS A 163 -21.17 5.85 20.56
C HIS A 163 -20.36 5.76 19.27
N ARG A 164 -20.90 6.30 18.19
CA ARG A 164 -20.25 6.33 16.87
C ARG A 164 -20.06 7.77 16.42
N LYS A 165 -18.93 8.03 15.79
CA LYS A 165 -18.64 9.27 15.06
C LYS A 165 -18.06 8.92 13.70
N THR A 166 -18.56 9.56 12.67
CA THR A 166 -17.99 9.53 11.32
C THR A 166 -17.85 10.97 10.88
N GLU A 167 -16.67 11.34 10.44
CA GLU A 167 -16.35 12.65 9.90
C GLU A 167 -15.59 12.44 8.60
N SER A 168 -16.00 13.13 7.55
CA SER A 168 -15.40 13.05 6.22
C SER A 168 -15.32 14.46 5.65
N ASP A 169 -14.12 14.88 5.27
CA ASP A 169 -13.84 16.13 4.57
C ASP A 169 -13.14 15.77 3.26
N TRP A 170 -13.61 16.29 2.12
CA TRP A 170 -12.94 16.05 0.86
C TRP A 170 -13.03 17.25 -0.06
N THR A 171 -11.95 17.46 -0.81
CA THR A 171 -11.87 18.48 -1.85
C THR A 171 -11.58 17.87 -3.21
N THR A 172 -12.25 18.38 -4.24
CA THR A 172 -12.05 17.98 -5.62
C THR A 172 -11.82 19.18 -6.51
N SER A 173 -10.92 19.04 -7.48
CA SER A 173 -10.55 20.09 -8.41
C SER A 173 -11.64 20.26 -9.47
N ALA A 174 -12.16 21.48 -9.61
CA ALA A 174 -13.11 21.87 -10.66
C ALA A 174 -12.36 22.50 -11.84
N SER A 175 -12.01 21.70 -12.84
CA SER A 175 -11.13 22.11 -13.96
C SER A 175 -11.64 23.32 -14.74
N SER A 176 -10.75 24.23 -15.15
CA SER A 176 -11.03 25.13 -16.27
C SER A 176 -10.87 24.37 -17.59
N THR A 177 -11.66 24.72 -18.61
CA THR A 177 -11.63 24.06 -19.93
C THR A 177 -11.62 25.09 -21.05
N PHE A 178 -10.57 25.05 -21.88
CA PHE A 178 -10.40 25.91 -23.06
C PHE A 178 -10.39 25.04 -24.31
N THR A 179 -11.35 25.24 -25.22
CA THR A 179 -11.50 24.40 -26.42
C THR A 179 -11.80 25.18 -27.70
N GLY A 180 -11.31 24.65 -28.82
CA GLY A 180 -11.53 25.18 -30.17
C GLY A 180 -11.41 24.09 -31.25
N ASP A 181 -11.81 24.38 -32.48
CA ASP A 181 -11.38 23.59 -33.64
C ASP A 181 -9.86 23.69 -33.81
N SER A 182 -9.29 24.89 -33.69
CA SER A 182 -7.87 25.13 -33.44
C SER A 182 -7.73 26.06 -32.24
N ALA A 183 -6.62 25.96 -31.51
CA ALA A 183 -6.40 26.78 -30.33
C ALA A 183 -4.98 27.36 -30.31
N VAL A 184 -4.87 28.66 -30.05
CA VAL A 184 -3.59 29.37 -29.91
C VAL A 184 -3.61 30.18 -28.63
N LEU A 185 -2.68 29.89 -27.71
CA LEU A 185 -2.48 30.61 -26.46
C LEU A 185 -1.08 31.23 -26.47
N MET A 186 -0.99 32.55 -26.34
CA MET A 186 0.27 33.30 -26.37
C MET A 186 0.40 34.22 -25.15
N ALA A 187 1.40 33.97 -24.30
CA ALA A 187 1.71 34.76 -23.12
C ALA A 187 3.05 35.51 -23.29
N GLY A 188 3.08 36.81 -23.03
CA GLY A 188 4.31 37.61 -23.02
C GLY A 188 5.25 37.32 -21.84
N ARG A 189 4.86 36.41 -20.94
CA ARG A 189 5.65 35.94 -19.81
C ARG A 189 5.40 34.47 -19.50
N ASP A 190 4.40 34.13 -18.68
CA ASP A 190 4.17 32.74 -18.24
C ASP A 190 2.79 32.22 -18.67
N LEU A 191 2.71 30.95 -19.08
CA LEU A 191 1.45 30.25 -19.35
C LEU A 191 1.31 29.11 -18.33
N ASN A 192 0.28 29.19 -17.48
CA ASN A 192 0.04 28.23 -16.41
C ASN A 192 -1.29 27.49 -16.63
N VAL A 193 -1.24 26.15 -16.70
CA VAL A 193 -2.39 25.26 -16.71
C VAL A 193 -2.32 24.35 -15.49
N VAL A 194 -3.29 24.45 -14.58
CA VAL A 194 -3.27 23.73 -13.30
C VAL A 194 -4.59 22.98 -13.09
N GLY A 195 -4.53 21.64 -12.99
CA GLY A 195 -5.69 20.74 -12.91
C GLY A 195 -6.77 21.02 -13.95
N SER A 196 -6.36 21.46 -15.15
CA SER A 196 -7.26 22.04 -16.15
C SER A 196 -7.02 21.49 -17.55
N ASN A 197 -7.96 21.75 -18.45
CA ASN A 197 -7.98 21.20 -19.80
C ASN A 197 -7.80 22.30 -20.86
N VAL A 198 -6.88 22.10 -21.79
CA VAL A 198 -6.74 22.92 -23.00
C VAL A 198 -6.67 22.00 -24.20
N ALA A 199 -7.66 22.06 -25.09
CA ALA A 199 -7.73 21.12 -26.20
C ALA A 199 -8.18 21.75 -27.53
N ALA A 200 -7.75 21.14 -28.63
CA ALA A 200 -8.19 21.48 -29.97
C ALA A 200 -8.65 20.24 -30.74
N GLN A 201 -9.56 20.42 -31.71
CA GLN A 201 -9.87 19.38 -32.67
C GLN A 201 -8.66 19.14 -33.59
N ASN A 202 -8.18 20.18 -34.25
CA ASN A 202 -6.99 20.24 -35.10
C ASN A 202 -5.79 20.69 -34.27
N ASP A 203 -5.14 21.80 -34.64
CA ASP A 203 -3.85 22.18 -34.04
C ASP A 203 -4.02 22.97 -32.73
N LEU A 204 -3.14 22.67 -31.78
CA LEU A 204 -2.99 23.39 -30.52
C LEU A 204 -1.58 23.99 -30.44
N VAL A 205 -1.50 25.31 -30.29
CA VAL A 205 -0.27 26.05 -30.09
C VAL A 205 -0.31 26.78 -28.75
N MET A 206 0.71 26.53 -27.92
CA MET A 206 0.93 27.21 -26.65
C MET A 206 2.32 27.83 -26.66
N SER A 207 2.42 29.14 -26.47
CA SER A 207 3.72 29.84 -26.46
C SER A 207 3.82 30.82 -25.29
N ALA A 208 4.98 30.83 -24.65
CA ALA A 208 5.30 31.78 -23.59
C ALA A 208 6.75 32.31 -23.74
N ASP A 209 6.93 33.62 -23.57
CA ASP A 209 8.25 34.26 -23.62
C ASP A 209 9.11 33.99 -22.37
N ARG A 210 8.57 33.26 -21.39
CA ARG A 210 9.29 32.70 -20.24
C ARG A 210 8.90 31.25 -20.02
N ASN A 211 7.97 30.92 -19.13
CA ASN A 211 7.69 29.51 -18.79
C ASN A 211 6.33 29.05 -19.27
N VAL A 212 6.24 27.75 -19.56
CA VAL A 212 4.95 27.04 -19.69
C VAL A 212 4.90 25.99 -18.58
N ASN A 213 3.88 26.07 -17.74
CA ASN A 213 3.68 25.16 -16.60
C ASN A 213 2.36 24.41 -16.78
N ILE A 214 2.41 23.08 -16.88
CA ILE A 214 1.27 22.18 -17.01
C ILE A 214 1.33 21.24 -15.80
N VAL A 215 0.50 21.50 -14.80
CA VAL A 215 0.67 20.93 -13.46
C VAL A 215 -0.63 20.31 -12.97
N ALA A 216 -0.53 19.20 -12.24
CA ALA A 216 -1.66 18.62 -11.53
C ALA A 216 -2.12 19.54 -10.39
N ALA A 217 -3.44 19.70 -10.22
CA ALA A 217 -4.00 20.12 -8.95
C ALA A 217 -3.96 18.96 -7.94
N GLN A 218 -4.41 19.20 -6.71
CA GLN A 218 -4.43 18.19 -5.65
C GLN A 218 -5.86 18.04 -5.13
N ASN A 219 -6.40 16.82 -5.18
CA ASN A 219 -7.62 16.46 -4.47
C ASN A 219 -7.25 15.90 -3.09
N THR A 220 -8.03 16.22 -2.05
CA THR A 220 -7.79 15.74 -0.69
C THR A 220 -8.99 14.97 -0.14
N SER A 221 -8.73 14.03 0.76
CA SER A 221 -9.77 13.33 1.52
C SER A 221 -9.26 13.01 2.92
N GLU A 222 -9.98 13.47 3.92
CA GLU A 222 -9.75 13.21 5.33
C GLU A 222 -10.96 12.46 5.90
N GLU A 223 -10.75 11.28 6.48
CA GLU A 223 -11.81 10.44 7.03
C GLU A 223 -11.46 10.00 8.44
N TYR A 224 -12.33 10.36 9.39
CA TYR A 224 -12.27 9.93 10.78
C TYR A 224 -13.47 9.06 11.13
N GLN A 225 -13.18 7.83 11.57
CA GLN A 225 -14.18 6.90 12.06
C GLN A 225 -13.87 6.57 13.52
N TYR A 226 -14.89 6.61 14.39
CA TYR A 226 -14.76 6.23 15.79
C TYR A 226 -15.98 5.44 16.23
N GLU A 227 -15.75 4.31 16.87
CA GLU A 227 -16.78 3.47 17.47
C GLU A 227 -16.40 3.07 18.89
N LYS A 228 -17.31 3.28 19.83
CA LYS A 228 -17.19 2.82 21.22
C LYS A 228 -18.43 2.08 21.65
N VAL A 229 -18.27 0.77 21.88
CA VAL A 229 -19.33 -0.10 22.38
C VAL A 229 -19.01 -0.49 23.81
N LYS A 230 -19.91 -0.16 24.76
CA LYS A 230 -19.84 -0.61 26.16
C LYS A 230 -21.05 -1.45 26.51
N LYS A 231 -20.83 -2.72 26.81
CA LYS A 231 -21.82 -3.66 27.36
C LYS A 231 -21.57 -3.77 28.87
N SER A 232 -22.63 -3.77 29.67
CA SER A 232 -22.55 -3.97 31.12
C SER A 232 -23.71 -4.84 31.63
N GLY A 233 -23.49 -5.56 32.72
CA GLY A 233 -24.46 -6.47 33.32
C GLY A 233 -24.33 -7.91 32.83
N PHE A 234 -25.44 -8.64 32.84
CA PHE A 234 -25.44 -10.07 32.52
C PHE A 234 -25.14 -10.34 31.03
N GLY A 235 -24.26 -11.29 30.71
CA GLY A 235 -23.79 -11.62 29.37
C GLY A 235 -22.84 -10.59 28.74
N ALA A 236 -22.46 -9.51 29.45
CA ALA A 236 -21.64 -8.43 28.89
C ALA A 236 -20.25 -8.88 28.39
N MET A 237 -19.73 -9.97 28.95
CA MET A 237 -18.44 -10.56 28.59
C MET A 237 -18.59 -11.84 27.74
N GLY A 238 -19.82 -12.20 27.34
CA GLY A 238 -20.17 -13.50 26.74
C GLY A 238 -20.54 -14.54 27.81
N GLY A 239 -21.32 -15.57 27.44
CA GLY A 239 -21.73 -16.65 28.36
C GLY A 239 -22.50 -16.18 29.61
N LEU A 240 -22.46 -16.98 30.67
CA LEU A 240 -23.05 -16.69 31.99
C LEU A 240 -22.13 -15.75 32.79
N SER A 241 -22.05 -14.47 32.40
CA SER A 241 -21.17 -13.46 33.03
C SER A 241 -21.93 -12.25 33.54
N TYR A 242 -21.41 -11.54 34.54
CA TYR A 242 -21.88 -10.21 34.95
C TYR A 242 -20.68 -9.27 35.03
N GLY A 243 -20.62 -8.25 34.18
CA GLY A 243 -19.44 -7.40 34.11
C GLY A 243 -19.60 -6.21 33.19
N SER A 244 -18.48 -5.65 32.74
CA SER A 244 -18.41 -4.58 31.76
C SER A 244 -17.36 -4.93 30.71
N ARG A 245 -17.71 -4.81 29.43
CA ARG A 245 -16.80 -4.89 28.27
C ARG A 245 -16.93 -3.62 27.46
N GLN A 246 -15.83 -2.92 27.25
CA GLN A 246 -15.72 -1.76 26.39
C GLN A 246 -14.77 -2.06 25.24
N THR A 247 -15.24 -1.88 24.00
CA THR A 247 -14.43 -1.86 22.79
C THR A 247 -14.38 -0.42 22.27
N THR A 248 -13.22 0.04 21.83
CA THR A 248 -13.02 1.37 21.25
C THR A 248 -12.13 1.22 20.02
N ASP A 249 -12.70 1.56 18.88
CA ASP A 249 -12.09 1.53 17.57
C ASP A 249 -12.05 2.95 17.03
N TRP A 250 -10.91 3.37 16.48
CA TRP A 250 -10.90 4.56 15.65
C TRP A 250 -9.85 4.51 14.56
N THR A 251 -10.16 5.16 13.46
CA THR A 251 -9.36 5.26 12.27
C THR A 251 -9.34 6.70 11.82
N ASP A 252 -8.17 7.19 11.44
CA ASP A 252 -7.92 8.52 10.92
C ASP A 252 -7.12 8.35 9.62
N THR A 253 -7.69 8.75 8.49
CA THR A 253 -7.14 8.54 7.15
C THR A 253 -7.08 9.85 6.39
N GLU A 254 -5.90 10.21 5.92
CA GLU A 254 -5.67 11.36 5.05
C GLU A 254 -5.16 10.86 3.70
N ARG A 255 -5.68 11.42 2.61
CA ARG A 255 -5.26 11.12 1.24
C ARG A 255 -5.08 12.40 0.45
N GLY A 256 -4.02 12.46 -0.34
CA GLY A 256 -3.82 13.46 -1.40
C GLY A 256 -3.67 12.75 -2.73
N LEU A 257 -4.50 13.08 -3.71
CA LEU A 257 -4.46 12.51 -5.06
C LEU A 257 -4.16 13.59 -6.10
N ALA A 258 -3.24 13.34 -7.03
CA ALA A 258 -2.93 14.25 -8.12
C ALA A 258 -4.10 14.32 -9.12
N ALA A 259 -4.55 15.53 -9.43
CA ALA A 259 -5.57 15.82 -10.43
C ALA A 259 -4.92 16.51 -11.64
N GLY A 260 -4.47 15.72 -12.60
CA GLY A 260 -3.66 16.17 -13.73
C GLY A 260 -4.33 17.21 -14.63
N SER A 261 -3.52 18.04 -15.28
CA SER A 261 -3.96 18.85 -16.42
C SER A 261 -3.95 18.01 -17.70
N THR A 262 -4.86 18.30 -18.63
CA THR A 262 -4.90 17.65 -19.95
C THR A 262 -4.72 18.67 -21.06
N ILE A 263 -3.66 18.51 -21.85
CA ILE A 263 -3.36 19.33 -23.03
C ILE A 263 -3.45 18.43 -24.26
N GLY A 264 -4.13 18.85 -25.32
CA GLY A 264 -4.06 18.02 -26.53
C GLY A 264 -4.84 18.39 -27.76
N SER A 265 -4.54 17.67 -28.83
CA SER A 265 -5.23 17.71 -30.11
C SER A 265 -5.86 16.35 -30.46
N VAL A 266 -6.93 16.37 -31.26
CA VAL A 266 -7.61 15.15 -31.71
C VAL A 266 -7.08 14.67 -33.06
N THR A 267 -7.02 15.55 -34.06
CA THR A 267 -6.62 15.27 -35.44
C THR A 267 -5.34 15.98 -35.85
N GLY A 268 -5.04 17.14 -35.26
CA GLY A 268 -3.86 17.96 -35.58
C GLY A 268 -2.71 17.79 -34.60
N ASP A 269 -1.80 18.76 -34.59
CA ASP A 269 -0.55 18.72 -33.84
C ASP A 269 -0.63 19.52 -32.53
N VAL A 270 0.26 19.22 -31.59
CA VAL A 270 0.47 20.01 -30.36
C VAL A 270 1.86 20.62 -30.41
N LEU A 271 1.94 21.95 -30.41
CA LEU A 271 3.19 22.71 -30.29
C LEU A 271 3.20 23.49 -28.98
N ILE A 272 4.18 23.21 -28.13
CA ILE A 272 4.41 23.95 -26.88
C ILE A 272 5.81 24.57 -26.94
N ASN A 273 5.87 25.89 -26.84
CA ASN A 273 7.11 26.66 -26.92
C ASN A 273 7.28 27.57 -25.70
N ALA A 274 8.28 27.28 -24.87
CA ALA A 274 8.71 28.11 -23.76
C ALA A 274 10.11 28.67 -24.07
N ALA A 275 10.33 29.99 -23.95
CA ALA A 275 11.69 30.53 -24.06
C ALA A 275 12.57 30.21 -22.84
N GLY A 276 11.94 29.99 -21.68
CA GLY A 276 12.50 29.51 -20.41
C GLY A 276 12.16 28.03 -20.20
N SER A 277 11.62 27.66 -19.03
CA SER A 277 11.38 26.24 -18.71
C SER A 277 9.98 25.80 -19.12
N LEU A 278 9.88 24.59 -19.68
CA LEU A 278 8.63 23.85 -19.91
C LEU A 278 8.50 22.78 -18.83
N ASN A 279 7.48 22.87 -17.99
CA ASN A 279 7.26 21.99 -16.86
C ASN A 279 5.94 21.22 -17.01
N VAL A 280 6.00 19.89 -16.99
CA VAL A 280 4.86 18.97 -17.03
C VAL A 280 4.91 18.11 -15.77
N LEU A 281 3.96 18.30 -14.86
CA LEU A 281 3.94 17.63 -13.56
C LEU A 281 2.59 16.92 -13.34
N GLY A 282 2.64 15.58 -13.20
CA GLY A 282 1.46 14.72 -13.04
C GLY A 282 0.34 14.97 -14.06
N SER A 283 0.70 15.27 -15.31
CA SER A 283 -0.23 15.77 -16.32
C SER A 283 -0.05 15.08 -17.67
N ASP A 284 -1.05 15.25 -18.54
CA ASP A 284 -1.16 14.56 -19.82
C ASP A 284 -1.04 15.53 -21.00
N ILE A 285 -0.24 15.17 -22.00
CA ILE A 285 -0.11 15.87 -23.29
C ILE A 285 -0.36 14.87 -24.43
N LEU A 286 -1.41 15.06 -25.21
CA LEU A 286 -1.84 14.11 -26.24
C LEU A 286 -2.01 14.74 -27.62
N ALA A 287 -1.51 14.10 -28.67
CA ALA A 287 -1.87 14.37 -30.05
C ALA A 287 -2.28 13.06 -30.73
N ARG A 288 -3.58 12.72 -30.72
CA ARG A 288 -4.00 11.34 -31.06
C ARG A 288 -3.65 10.89 -32.48
N ARG A 289 -3.58 11.82 -33.44
CA ARG A 289 -3.29 11.53 -34.86
C ARG A 289 -2.23 12.46 -35.46
N GLY A 290 -1.63 13.29 -34.62
CA GLY A 290 -0.64 14.29 -35.01
C GLY A 290 0.66 14.14 -34.23
N ASP A 291 1.49 15.16 -34.40
CA ASP A 291 2.80 15.29 -33.79
C ASP A 291 2.71 16.06 -32.46
N ILE A 292 3.65 15.80 -31.57
CA ILE A 292 3.88 16.64 -30.38
C ILE A 292 5.28 17.24 -30.50
N THR A 293 5.35 18.57 -30.44
CA THR A 293 6.62 19.31 -30.36
C THR A 293 6.66 20.14 -29.08
N MET A 294 7.69 19.91 -28.27
CA MET A 294 7.92 20.60 -27.00
C MET A 294 9.30 21.26 -27.02
N ILE A 295 9.34 22.56 -26.81
CA ILE A 295 10.56 23.38 -26.89
C ILE A 295 10.68 24.20 -25.61
N GLY A 296 11.86 24.16 -24.99
CA GLY A 296 12.22 24.90 -23.79
C GLY A 296 13.71 25.23 -23.76
N ARG A 297 14.13 26.13 -22.88
CA ARG A 297 15.50 26.12 -22.34
C ARG A 297 15.72 24.84 -21.54
N ASP A 298 14.81 24.53 -20.62
CA ASP A 298 14.73 23.22 -19.96
C ASP A 298 13.37 22.60 -20.24
N VAL A 299 13.33 21.26 -20.32
CA VAL A 299 12.08 20.51 -20.41
C VAL A 299 12.02 19.48 -19.28
N ASN A 300 11.06 19.65 -18.37
CA ASN A 300 10.88 18.80 -17.19
C ASN A 300 9.53 18.07 -17.29
N ILE A 301 9.55 16.73 -17.32
CA ILE A 301 8.36 15.88 -17.37
C ILE A 301 8.40 14.93 -16.18
N ILE A 302 7.63 15.22 -15.15
CA ILE A 302 7.76 14.59 -13.82
C ILE A 302 6.40 14.02 -13.41
N GLY A 303 6.38 12.82 -12.83
CA GLY A 303 5.17 12.26 -12.24
C GLY A 303 4.69 13.06 -11.03
N GLY A 304 3.37 13.17 -10.85
CA GLY A 304 2.76 13.60 -9.61
C GLY A 304 2.89 12.52 -8.52
N ALA A 305 2.51 12.87 -7.29
CA ALA A 305 2.56 11.96 -6.15
C ALA A 305 1.19 11.88 -5.47
N ASP A 306 0.71 10.66 -5.31
CA ASP A 306 -0.43 10.32 -4.47
C ASP A 306 0.09 9.91 -3.09
N THR A 307 -0.55 10.40 -2.04
CA THR A 307 -0.14 10.17 -0.65
C THR A 307 -1.30 9.60 0.16
N MET A 308 -1.00 8.71 1.09
CA MET A 308 -1.94 8.22 2.08
C MET A 308 -1.27 8.10 3.44
N ARG A 309 -1.93 8.64 4.47
CA ARG A 309 -1.53 8.48 5.87
C ARG A 309 -2.71 7.93 6.64
N GLN A 310 -2.52 6.84 7.36
CA GLN A 310 -3.57 6.19 8.12
C GLN A 310 -3.10 5.85 9.52
N ARG A 311 -3.95 6.10 10.51
CA ARG A 311 -3.75 5.67 11.89
C ARG A 311 -4.98 4.94 12.39
N GLU A 312 -4.79 3.70 12.80
CA GLU A 312 -5.83 2.81 13.28
C GLU A 312 -5.53 2.38 14.73
N VAL A 313 -6.52 2.43 15.61
CA VAL A 313 -6.40 2.01 17.00
C VAL A 313 -7.57 1.13 17.40
N HIS A 314 -7.24 -0.05 17.93
CA HIS A 314 -8.19 -0.99 18.52
C HIS A 314 -7.90 -1.15 20.01
N GLU A 315 -8.85 -0.83 20.88
CA GLU A 315 -8.73 -0.97 22.35
C GLU A 315 -9.89 -1.80 22.92
N VAL A 316 -9.57 -2.79 23.76
CA VAL A 316 -10.55 -3.57 24.53
C VAL A 316 -10.25 -3.46 26.02
N LYS A 317 -11.25 -3.12 26.83
CA LYS A 317 -11.21 -3.09 28.29
C LYS A 317 -12.33 -3.95 28.86
N GLN A 318 -12.02 -4.85 29.78
CA GLN A 318 -13.02 -5.69 30.43
C GLN A 318 -12.83 -5.72 31.94
N SER A 319 -13.93 -5.85 32.68
CA SER A 319 -13.92 -6.06 34.13
C SER A 319 -15.21 -6.76 34.57
N GLY A 320 -15.15 -7.85 35.32
CA GLY A 320 -16.36 -8.46 35.89
C GLY A 320 -16.23 -9.94 36.25
N PHE A 321 -17.35 -10.51 36.65
CA PHE A 321 -17.51 -11.91 37.03
C PHE A 321 -17.93 -12.75 35.81
N SER A 322 -17.36 -13.93 35.62
CA SER A 322 -17.84 -14.92 34.65
C SER A 322 -17.97 -16.29 35.30
N ILE A 323 -19.08 -16.98 35.03
CA ILE A 323 -19.27 -18.38 35.38
C ILE A 323 -18.90 -19.22 34.16
N ASN A 324 -17.78 -19.92 34.25
CA ASN A 324 -17.35 -20.87 33.23
C ASN A 324 -17.88 -22.25 33.62
N ALA A 325 -18.85 -22.78 32.86
CA ALA A 325 -19.34 -24.15 32.98
C ALA A 325 -18.85 -24.94 31.76
N SER A 326 -17.90 -25.86 31.96
CA SER A 326 -17.43 -26.76 30.91
C SER A 326 -18.37 -27.96 30.80
N THR A 327 -19.18 -28.02 29.75
CA THR A 327 -19.82 -29.28 29.33
C THR A 327 -18.96 -29.91 28.21
N PRO A 328 -18.70 -31.24 28.24
CA PRO A 328 -17.73 -31.90 27.36
C PRO A 328 -18.16 -32.09 25.89
N VAL A 329 -19.09 -31.28 25.37
CA VAL A 329 -19.53 -31.41 23.98
C VAL A 329 -19.62 -30.02 23.37
N VAL A 330 -18.54 -29.53 22.72
CA VAL A 330 -18.46 -28.72 21.47
C VAL A 330 -16.99 -28.25 21.24
N SER A 331 -15.98 -29.13 21.16
CA SER A 331 -14.60 -28.73 20.77
C SER A 331 -14.11 -29.31 19.46
N ALA A 332 -14.82 -30.28 18.86
CA ALA A 332 -14.37 -30.93 17.62
C ALA A 332 -14.64 -30.12 16.33
N MET A 333 -15.63 -29.22 16.30
CA MET A 333 -16.05 -28.56 15.04
C MET A 333 -15.30 -27.25 14.70
N GLN A 334 -14.70 -26.55 15.67
CA GLN A 334 -14.00 -25.28 15.38
C GLN A 334 -12.52 -25.45 14.96
N THR A 335 -11.91 -26.59 15.28
CA THR A 335 -10.51 -26.89 14.94
C THR A 335 -10.36 -27.39 13.50
N ALA A 336 -11.33 -28.17 13.01
CA ALA A 336 -11.32 -28.69 11.63
C ALA A 336 -11.45 -27.58 10.57
N GLY A 337 -12.24 -26.53 10.84
CA GLY A 337 -12.42 -25.40 9.91
C GLY A 337 -11.17 -24.54 9.73
N ARG A 338 -10.39 -24.31 10.80
CA ARG A 338 -9.17 -23.49 10.74
C ARG A 338 -7.96 -24.27 10.19
N MET A 339 -7.89 -25.57 10.44
CA MET A 339 -6.82 -26.42 9.89
C MET A 339 -6.98 -26.68 8.37
N GLY A 340 -8.22 -26.78 7.87
CA GLY A 340 -8.49 -26.93 6.43
C GLY A 340 -8.04 -25.72 5.60
N GLU A 341 -8.15 -24.51 6.16
CA GLU A 341 -7.76 -23.26 5.49
C GLU A 341 -6.24 -22.99 5.58
N ALA A 342 -5.58 -23.44 6.65
CA ALA A 342 -4.12 -23.38 6.82
C ALA A 342 -3.37 -24.40 5.93
N ALA A 343 -3.95 -25.59 5.72
CA ALA A 343 -3.38 -26.63 4.85
C ALA A 343 -3.31 -26.21 3.38
N GLY A 344 -4.25 -25.38 2.91
CA GLY A 344 -4.27 -24.87 1.54
C GLY A 344 -3.21 -23.81 1.21
N LYS A 345 -2.50 -23.27 2.21
CA LYS A 345 -1.55 -22.14 2.05
C LYS A 345 -0.07 -22.54 2.13
N THR A 346 0.25 -23.83 2.22
CA THR A 346 1.63 -24.35 2.39
C THR A 346 2.05 -25.23 1.20
N ASP A 347 3.25 -24.97 0.65
CA ASP A 347 3.83 -25.68 -0.51
C ASP A 347 4.68 -26.93 -0.14
N ASN A 348 4.88 -27.22 1.15
CA ASN A 348 5.70 -28.35 1.60
C ASN A 348 4.88 -29.64 1.73
N LYS A 349 5.15 -30.63 0.87
CA LYS A 349 4.50 -31.96 0.86
C LYS A 349 4.61 -32.72 2.18
N VAL A 350 5.65 -32.49 2.98
CA VAL A 350 5.81 -33.10 4.31
C VAL A 350 4.91 -32.42 5.36
N MET A 351 4.68 -31.11 5.25
CA MET A 351 3.71 -30.41 6.11
C MET A 351 2.27 -30.70 5.71
N GLN A 352 1.97 -30.86 4.42
CA GLN A 352 0.68 -31.40 3.96
C GLN A 352 0.50 -32.84 4.48
N GLY A 353 1.55 -33.65 4.44
CA GLY A 353 1.57 -35.02 4.99
C GLY A 353 1.40 -35.08 6.51
N LEU A 354 1.98 -34.14 7.27
CA LEU A 354 1.76 -34.03 8.72
C LEU A 354 0.35 -33.51 9.06
N ALA A 355 -0.15 -32.51 8.32
CA ALA A 355 -1.52 -32.02 8.47
C ALA A 355 -2.53 -33.16 8.17
N LEU A 356 -2.27 -33.96 7.15
CA LEU A 356 -3.06 -35.17 6.83
C LEU A 356 -2.85 -36.31 7.85
N ALA A 357 -1.66 -36.46 8.43
CA ALA A 357 -1.40 -37.45 9.48
C ALA A 357 -2.14 -37.13 10.80
N THR A 358 -2.39 -35.85 11.09
CA THR A 358 -3.24 -35.46 12.24
C THR A 358 -4.74 -35.68 11.99
N THR A 359 -5.18 -35.78 10.72
CA THR A 359 -6.57 -36.16 10.39
C THR A 359 -6.81 -37.69 10.50
N GLY A 360 -5.75 -38.50 10.48
CA GLY A 360 -5.81 -39.96 10.48
C GLY A 360 -5.97 -40.66 11.84
N LEU A 361 -5.97 -39.93 12.96
CA LEU A 361 -6.12 -40.50 14.31
C LEU A 361 -7.37 -40.04 15.07
N ALA A 362 -8.20 -39.17 14.48
CA ALA A 362 -9.49 -38.78 15.06
C ALA A 362 -10.67 -39.67 14.59
N GLY A 363 -10.40 -40.66 13.71
CA GLY A 363 -11.40 -41.31 12.89
C GLY A 363 -11.86 -42.73 13.27
N ILE A 364 -11.38 -43.33 14.36
CA ILE A 364 -11.83 -44.69 14.74
C ILE A 364 -12.15 -44.72 16.25
N ASN A 365 -13.40 -45.05 16.55
CA ASN A 365 -14.08 -45.20 17.87
C ASN A 365 -14.95 -44.04 18.37
N ALA A 366 -15.35 -43.10 17.51
CA ALA A 366 -16.30 -42.04 17.90
C ALA A 366 -17.78 -42.51 18.06
N TYR A 367 -18.10 -43.77 17.72
CA TYR A 367 -19.47 -44.30 17.84
C TYR A 367 -19.72 -45.03 19.17
N ASP A 368 -18.73 -45.75 19.73
CA ASP A 368 -18.86 -46.45 21.02
C ASP A 368 -18.71 -45.53 22.23
N ALA A 369 -17.98 -44.41 22.10
CA ALA A 369 -17.80 -43.42 23.17
C ALA A 369 -19.08 -42.63 23.49
N VAL A 370 -20.06 -42.61 22.59
CA VAL A 370 -21.32 -41.86 22.76
C VAL A 370 -22.43 -42.75 23.34
N MET A 371 -22.38 -44.07 23.13
CA MET A 371 -23.38 -45.02 23.66
C MET A 371 -22.92 -45.73 24.95
N GLY A 372 -21.61 -45.88 25.19
CA GLY A 372 -21.06 -46.46 26.42
C GLY A 372 -20.92 -45.49 27.61
N ALA A 373 -21.28 -44.22 27.45
CA ALA A 373 -21.06 -43.15 28.45
C ALA A 373 -22.33 -42.72 29.21
N LYS A 374 -23.37 -43.57 29.29
CA LYS A 374 -24.56 -43.27 30.09
C LYS A 374 -24.34 -43.38 31.61
N ASP A 375 -23.33 -44.12 32.07
CA ASP A 375 -23.14 -44.43 33.51
C ASP A 375 -21.86 -43.88 34.17
N LYS A 376 -21.15 -42.92 33.55
CA LYS A 376 -19.99 -42.23 34.17
C LYS A 376 -19.97 -40.72 33.91
N ALA A 377 -21.12 -40.07 34.01
CA ALA A 377 -21.21 -38.62 34.06
C ALA A 377 -20.88 -38.13 35.50
N GLY A 378 -19.62 -37.82 35.79
CA GLY A 378 -19.19 -37.41 37.14
C GLY A 378 -18.01 -36.44 37.12
N GLY A 379 -18.31 -35.15 37.01
CA GLY A 379 -17.30 -34.10 37.09
C GLY A 379 -17.90 -32.72 36.83
N PHE A 380 -18.39 -32.03 37.87
CA PHE A 380 -18.90 -30.66 37.75
C PHE A 380 -17.82 -29.68 38.18
N ASN A 381 -17.51 -28.72 37.31
CA ASN A 381 -16.60 -27.64 37.64
C ASN A 381 -17.26 -26.30 37.30
N ALA A 382 -17.57 -25.53 38.34
CA ALA A 382 -18.04 -24.17 38.21
C ALA A 382 -17.06 -23.23 38.89
N SER A 383 -16.44 -22.35 38.12
CA SER A 383 -15.65 -21.24 38.65
C SER A 383 -16.39 -19.92 38.48
N ILE A 384 -16.34 -19.07 39.51
CA ILE A 384 -16.69 -17.67 39.45
C ILE A 384 -15.37 -16.91 39.34
N ASP A 385 -15.03 -16.42 38.16
CA ASP A 385 -13.79 -15.69 37.91
C ASP A 385 -14.09 -14.18 37.86
N PHE A 386 -13.44 -13.37 38.70
CA PHE A 386 -13.44 -11.90 38.63
C PHE A 386 -12.12 -11.40 38.05
N GLY A 387 -12.13 -10.61 36.99
CA GLY A 387 -10.88 -10.08 36.44
C GLY A 387 -11.03 -8.80 35.67
N SER A 388 -9.90 -8.11 35.48
CA SER A 388 -9.75 -6.95 34.62
C SER A 388 -8.69 -7.21 33.53
N SER A 389 -8.97 -6.77 32.31
CA SER A 389 -8.03 -6.86 31.20
C SER A 389 -8.09 -5.63 30.30
N LYS A 390 -6.95 -5.26 29.72
CA LYS A 390 -6.80 -4.21 28.73
C LYS A 390 -5.90 -4.70 27.60
N SER A 391 -6.33 -4.53 26.34
CA SER A 391 -5.48 -4.71 25.16
C SER A 391 -5.62 -3.51 24.23
N GLN A 392 -4.52 -3.10 23.60
CA GLN A 392 -4.47 -2.01 22.64
C GLN A 392 -3.52 -2.36 21.49
N THR A 393 -4.02 -2.21 20.27
CA THR A 393 -3.27 -2.28 19.01
C THR A 393 -3.30 -0.92 18.35
N THR A 394 -2.16 -0.46 17.83
CA THR A 394 -2.07 0.76 17.04
C THR A 394 -1.28 0.48 15.77
N ILE A 395 -1.88 0.76 14.62
CA ILE A 395 -1.27 0.60 13.31
C ILE A 395 -1.17 1.99 12.68
N LYS A 396 0.01 2.35 12.21
CA LYS A 396 0.25 3.54 11.38
C LYS A 396 0.71 3.07 10.00
N ARG A 397 0.12 3.61 8.94
CA ARG A 397 0.50 3.34 7.55
C ARG A 397 0.76 4.65 6.85
N GLU A 398 1.86 4.72 6.13
CA GLU A 398 2.21 5.86 5.28
C GLU A 398 2.56 5.29 3.91
N SER A 399 1.99 5.85 2.85
CA SER A 399 2.33 5.47 1.49
C SER A 399 2.43 6.66 0.57
N THR A 400 3.31 6.54 -0.41
CA THR A 400 3.46 7.47 -1.52
C THR A 400 3.56 6.64 -2.80
N SER A 401 2.70 6.94 -3.77
CA SER A 401 2.69 6.30 -5.08
C SER A 401 2.79 7.37 -6.16
N VAL A 402 3.55 7.08 -7.21
CA VAL A 402 3.75 7.99 -8.32
C VAL A 402 2.59 7.88 -9.30
N SER A 403 2.03 9.03 -9.66
CA SER A 403 1.09 9.19 -10.78
C SER A 403 1.84 9.86 -11.94
N GLY A 404 2.36 9.05 -12.87
CA GLY A 404 3.27 9.50 -13.92
C GLY A 404 2.65 10.52 -14.89
N SER A 405 3.44 11.47 -15.40
CA SER A 405 3.02 12.29 -16.55
C SER A 405 3.04 11.46 -17.82
N ASN A 406 2.13 11.73 -18.75
CA ASN A 406 2.05 11.01 -20.02
C ASN A 406 2.11 11.97 -21.21
N VAL A 407 3.02 11.70 -22.15
CA VAL A 407 3.11 12.41 -23.43
C VAL A 407 2.95 11.40 -24.56
N ALA A 408 1.90 11.54 -25.35
CA ALA A 408 1.53 10.55 -26.37
C ALA A 408 1.19 11.17 -27.72
N ALA A 409 2.12 11.03 -28.67
CA ALA A 409 1.95 11.43 -30.05
C ALA A 409 1.52 10.24 -30.92
N GLY A 410 0.47 10.43 -31.73
CA GLY A 410 0.01 9.43 -32.70
C GLY A 410 1.00 9.23 -33.86
N LYS A 411 1.85 10.23 -34.11
CA LYS A 411 2.93 10.21 -35.10
C LYS A 411 4.27 10.47 -34.41
N ASP A 412 4.87 11.65 -34.59
CA ASP A 412 6.22 11.95 -34.10
C ASP A 412 6.19 12.76 -32.78
N LEU A 413 7.12 12.45 -31.89
CA LEU A 413 7.37 13.20 -30.66
C LEU A 413 8.73 13.89 -30.77
N THR A 414 8.76 15.22 -30.65
CA THR A 414 9.98 16.02 -30.65
C THR A 414 10.09 16.84 -29.38
N ILE A 415 11.17 16.65 -28.61
CA ILE A 415 11.48 17.39 -27.39
C ILE A 415 12.84 18.06 -27.57
N VAL A 416 12.90 19.38 -27.42
CA VAL A 416 14.12 20.16 -27.62
C VAL A 416 14.36 21.10 -26.43
N ALA A 417 15.44 20.85 -25.70
CA ALA A 417 16.00 21.77 -24.71
C ALA A 417 17.16 22.56 -25.34
N LYS A 418 17.02 23.87 -25.50
CA LYS A 418 17.99 24.74 -26.20
C LYS A 418 18.03 26.17 -25.68
N GLY A 419 19.15 26.85 -25.91
CA GLY A 419 19.29 28.30 -25.69
C GLY A 419 20.06 28.70 -24.42
N GLY A 420 20.29 27.78 -23.49
CA GLY A 420 21.20 27.90 -22.36
C GLY A 420 22.54 27.17 -22.57
N GLY A 421 22.78 26.56 -23.73
CA GLY A 421 23.97 25.75 -23.99
C GLY A 421 23.98 24.51 -23.10
N LYS A 422 25.04 24.34 -22.30
CA LYS A 422 25.15 23.20 -21.37
C LYS A 422 24.11 23.20 -20.24
N ASP A 423 23.42 24.33 -20.01
CA ASP A 423 22.38 24.49 -18.98
C ASP A 423 20.98 24.41 -19.64
N SER A 424 20.81 23.46 -20.55
CA SER A 424 19.56 23.25 -21.31
C SER A 424 19.26 21.77 -21.38
N ASP A 425 18.53 21.32 -20.37
CA ASP A 425 18.41 19.91 -20.04
C ASP A 425 17.01 19.37 -20.33
N ILE A 426 16.94 18.08 -20.61
CA ILE A 426 15.69 17.30 -20.62
C ILE A 426 15.70 16.39 -19.40
N THR A 427 14.74 16.56 -18.49
CA THR A 427 14.55 15.68 -17.33
C THR A 427 13.19 15.00 -17.40
N VAL A 428 13.17 13.67 -17.36
CA VAL A 428 11.95 12.85 -17.33
C VAL A 428 12.00 11.93 -16.11
N THR A 429 11.00 12.02 -15.23
CA THR A 429 10.98 11.30 -13.95
C THR A 429 9.66 10.56 -13.75
N GLY A 430 9.73 9.23 -13.61
CA GLY A 430 8.57 8.34 -13.42
C GLY A 430 7.43 8.55 -14.42
N SER A 431 7.77 8.89 -15.66
CA SER A 431 6.80 9.35 -16.68
C SER A 431 6.89 8.53 -17.96
N ARG A 432 5.85 8.59 -18.79
CA ARG A 432 5.74 7.83 -20.05
C ARG A 432 5.71 8.78 -21.24
N LEU A 433 6.61 8.55 -22.18
CA LEU A 433 6.67 9.22 -23.47
C LEU A 433 6.42 8.18 -24.57
N SER A 434 5.52 8.48 -25.51
CA SER A 434 5.18 7.57 -26.60
C SER A 434 4.98 8.30 -27.93
N ALA A 435 5.48 7.70 -29.00
CA ALA A 435 5.32 8.15 -30.37
C ALA A 435 4.93 6.96 -31.27
N GLY A 436 3.93 7.14 -32.13
CA GLY A 436 3.54 6.14 -33.12
C GLY A 436 4.64 5.88 -34.17
N ASN A 437 5.41 6.91 -34.51
CA ASN A 437 6.51 6.86 -35.47
C ASN A 437 7.84 7.10 -34.76
N ASN A 438 8.39 8.32 -34.79
CA ASN A 438 9.71 8.63 -34.27
C ASN A 438 9.61 9.44 -32.97
N ALA A 439 10.57 9.24 -32.07
CA ALA A 439 10.78 10.09 -30.91
C ALA A 439 12.18 10.71 -30.96
N VAL A 440 12.26 12.03 -30.80
CA VAL A 440 13.52 12.78 -30.77
C VAL A 440 13.59 13.54 -29.45
N LEU A 441 14.61 13.24 -28.63
CA LEU A 441 14.97 14.02 -27.46
C LEU A 441 16.33 14.67 -27.72
N LYS A 442 16.35 16.00 -27.81
CA LYS A 442 17.56 16.78 -28.07
C LYS A 442 17.79 17.81 -26.97
N ALA A 443 18.92 17.74 -26.30
CA ALA A 443 19.36 18.71 -25.30
C ALA A 443 20.71 19.30 -25.70
N ASP A 444 20.86 20.62 -25.62
CA ASP A 444 22.19 21.27 -25.69
C ASP A 444 23.04 20.91 -24.45
N GLY A 445 22.39 20.60 -23.32
CA GLY A 445 22.98 20.06 -22.09
C GLY A 445 22.71 18.56 -21.93
N ASP A 446 22.16 18.17 -20.79
CA ASP A 446 21.99 16.78 -20.35
C ASP A 446 20.61 16.20 -20.71
N ILE A 447 20.55 14.88 -20.86
CA ILE A 447 19.30 14.10 -20.90
C ILE A 447 19.27 13.17 -19.69
N LEU A 448 18.35 13.40 -18.75
CA LEU A 448 18.13 12.56 -17.58
C LEU A 448 16.74 11.89 -17.65
N LEU A 449 16.75 10.58 -17.86
CA LEU A 449 15.57 9.72 -17.75
C LEU A 449 15.71 8.89 -16.47
N GLN A 450 14.86 9.12 -15.46
CA GLN A 450 14.96 8.46 -14.17
C GLN A 450 13.62 7.91 -13.66
N ALA A 451 13.65 6.82 -12.90
CA ALA A 451 12.46 6.34 -12.21
C ALA A 451 12.05 7.28 -11.08
N ALA A 452 10.79 7.19 -10.68
CA ALA A 452 10.28 7.82 -9.47
C ALA A 452 10.04 6.76 -8.37
N GLN A 453 10.27 7.13 -7.12
CA GLN A 453 10.21 6.21 -5.99
C GLN A 453 8.78 6.10 -5.43
N ASN A 454 8.28 4.88 -5.27
CA ASN A 454 7.12 4.56 -4.45
C ASN A 454 7.58 4.06 -3.09
N SER A 455 6.82 4.37 -2.04
CA SER A 455 7.14 3.93 -0.68
C SER A 455 5.90 3.50 0.08
N PHE A 456 6.03 2.46 0.90
CA PHE A 456 5.02 2.05 1.87
C PHE A 456 5.71 1.74 3.19
N GLU A 457 5.23 2.33 4.28
CA GLU A 457 5.75 2.12 5.64
C GLU A 457 4.60 1.79 6.59
N GLN A 458 4.79 0.77 7.42
CA GLN A 458 3.82 0.33 8.39
C GLN A 458 4.47 0.12 9.75
N HIS A 459 3.95 0.79 10.78
CA HIS A 459 4.34 0.61 12.17
C HIS A 459 3.17 0.09 12.99
N THR A 460 3.33 -1.08 13.56
CA THR A 460 2.34 -1.70 14.45
C THR A 460 2.90 -1.77 15.86
N THR A 461 2.11 -1.39 16.86
CA THR A 461 2.44 -1.58 18.28
C THR A 461 1.28 -2.23 19.02
N ASN A 462 1.60 -3.25 19.82
CA ASN A 462 0.61 -4.02 20.58
C ASN A 462 0.99 -4.02 22.06
N LYS A 463 0.02 -3.78 22.95
CA LYS A 463 0.18 -3.86 24.40
C LYS A 463 -1.04 -4.50 25.04
N SER A 464 -0.85 -5.42 25.97
CA SER A 464 -1.94 -5.98 26.78
C SER A 464 -1.52 -6.23 28.22
N SER A 465 -2.47 -6.12 29.13
CA SER A 465 -2.33 -6.40 30.57
C SER A 465 -3.60 -7.07 31.08
N ASN A 466 -3.47 -8.10 31.91
CA ASN A 466 -4.60 -8.75 32.57
C ASN A 466 -4.28 -9.08 34.03
N SER A 467 -5.32 -9.08 34.85
CA SER A 467 -5.28 -9.52 36.25
C SER A 467 -6.63 -10.11 36.63
N SER A 468 -6.69 -11.28 37.25
CA SER A 468 -7.93 -11.89 37.71
C SER A 468 -7.76 -12.70 38.99
N ILE A 469 -8.84 -12.77 39.76
CA ILE A 469 -9.04 -13.62 40.94
C ILE A 469 -10.36 -14.39 40.77
N GLY A 470 -10.35 -15.70 40.92
CA GLY A 470 -11.55 -16.53 40.83
C GLY A 470 -11.70 -17.45 42.02
N VAL A 471 -12.93 -17.88 42.31
CA VAL A 471 -13.22 -18.93 43.29
C VAL A 471 -14.01 -20.01 42.58
N GLY A 472 -13.56 -21.26 42.66
CA GLY A 472 -14.17 -22.39 41.98
C GLY A 472 -14.57 -23.51 42.92
N VAL A 473 -15.64 -24.19 42.55
CA VAL A 473 -16.08 -25.44 43.17
C VAL A 473 -15.80 -26.56 42.18
N THR A 474 -15.05 -27.56 42.64
CA THR A 474 -14.75 -28.76 41.87
C THR A 474 -15.41 -29.95 42.53
N ALA A 475 -16.25 -30.68 41.80
CA ALA A 475 -16.87 -31.93 42.26
C ALA A 475 -16.45 -33.07 41.34
N GLY A 476 -15.77 -34.07 41.90
CA GLY A 476 -15.42 -35.32 41.23
C GLY A 476 -15.91 -36.53 42.01
N ASN A 477 -15.60 -37.73 41.53
CA ASN A 477 -16.03 -39.00 42.15
C ASN A 477 -15.59 -39.18 43.63
N ASN A 478 -14.70 -38.32 44.14
CA ASN A 478 -14.12 -38.42 45.49
C ASN A 478 -14.53 -37.27 46.44
N GLY A 479 -15.46 -36.40 46.04
CA GLY A 479 -16.03 -35.36 46.89
C GLY A 479 -15.89 -33.93 46.38
N PHE A 480 -16.21 -32.98 47.26
CA PHE A 480 -16.28 -31.54 46.99
C PHE A 480 -14.95 -30.84 47.35
N GLY A 481 -14.51 -29.88 46.53
CA GLY A 481 -13.33 -29.04 46.79
C GLY A 481 -13.55 -27.57 46.40
N LEU A 482 -12.93 -26.65 47.15
CA LEU A 482 -12.97 -25.20 46.95
C LEU A 482 -11.57 -24.68 46.58
N VAL A 483 -11.46 -24.02 45.42
CA VAL A 483 -10.20 -23.46 44.90
C VAL A 483 -10.26 -21.95 44.70
N VAL A 484 -9.14 -21.26 44.87
CA VAL A 484 -8.95 -19.82 44.56
C VAL A 484 -7.95 -19.68 43.41
N ASN A 485 -8.39 -19.18 42.27
CA ASN A 485 -7.56 -18.90 41.10
C ASN A 485 -7.03 -17.46 41.15
N LEU A 486 -5.77 -17.23 40.82
CA LEU A 486 -5.12 -15.93 40.66
C LEU A 486 -4.41 -15.94 39.31
N ALA A 487 -4.54 -14.89 38.51
CA ALA A 487 -3.79 -14.75 37.26
C ALA A 487 -3.34 -13.31 37.06
N ALA A 488 -2.12 -13.13 36.55
CA ALA A 488 -1.60 -11.85 36.12
C ALA A 488 -0.70 -12.04 34.90
N GLY A 489 -0.81 -11.16 33.91
CA GLY A 489 -0.03 -11.29 32.69
C GLY A 489 0.03 -10.01 31.87
N GLY A 490 1.06 -9.93 31.03
CA GLY A 490 1.30 -8.80 30.15
C GLY A 490 1.92 -9.26 28.83
N ALA A 491 1.61 -8.53 27.76
CA ALA A 491 2.27 -8.71 26.48
C ALA A 491 2.56 -7.36 25.84
N ARG A 492 3.66 -7.31 25.09
CA ARG A 492 4.04 -6.18 24.27
C ARG A 492 4.69 -6.65 22.98
N GLY A 493 4.53 -5.89 21.92
CA GLY A 493 5.32 -6.10 20.73
C GLY A 493 5.18 -4.98 19.72
N TYR A 494 5.98 -5.09 18.67
CA TYR A 494 5.96 -4.22 17.53
C TYR A 494 6.20 -4.99 16.24
N ALA A 495 5.77 -4.42 15.13
CA ALA A 495 6.11 -4.86 13.79
C ALA A 495 6.28 -3.62 12.89
N ASP A 496 7.43 -3.51 12.26
CA ASP A 496 7.79 -2.44 11.34
C ASP A 496 8.03 -3.06 9.96
N GLY A 497 7.35 -2.55 8.95
CA GLY A 497 7.52 -2.93 7.56
C GLY A 497 7.82 -1.71 6.71
N LYS A 498 8.77 -1.81 5.79
CA LYS A 498 9.10 -0.74 4.85
C LYS A 498 9.40 -1.32 3.48
N ASP A 499 8.62 -0.88 2.50
CA ASP A 499 8.75 -1.24 1.10
C ASP A 499 9.10 -0.01 0.27
N THR A 500 9.92 -0.22 -0.74
CA THR A 500 10.27 0.77 -1.75
C THR A 500 10.27 0.06 -3.10
N SER A 501 9.53 0.64 -4.05
CA SER A 501 9.54 0.20 -5.43
C SER A 501 9.71 1.40 -6.36
N TRP A 502 9.94 1.17 -7.64
CA TRP A 502 10.26 2.23 -8.60
C TRP A 502 9.28 2.23 -9.78
N THR A 503 8.71 3.40 -10.07
CA THR A 503 7.97 3.64 -11.32
C THR A 503 8.97 4.09 -12.38
N TYR A 504 9.29 3.21 -13.32
CA TYR A 504 10.29 3.48 -14.36
C TYR A 504 9.84 4.56 -15.34
N THR A 505 10.80 5.35 -15.83
CA THR A 505 10.57 6.23 -16.99
C THR A 505 10.62 5.40 -18.27
N THR A 506 9.67 5.63 -19.18
CA THR A 506 9.62 4.91 -20.46
C THR A 506 9.55 5.89 -21.63
N VAL A 507 10.35 5.65 -22.67
CA VAL A 507 10.32 6.38 -23.93
C VAL A 507 10.16 5.35 -25.04
N ALA A 508 9.01 5.33 -25.70
CA ALA A 508 8.69 4.37 -26.75
C ALA A 508 8.42 5.07 -28.09
N ALA A 509 9.06 4.60 -29.16
CA ALA A 509 8.79 5.01 -30.53
C ALA A 509 8.48 3.79 -31.39
N GLY A 510 7.62 3.92 -32.40
CA GLY A 510 7.34 2.82 -33.34
C GLY A 510 8.54 2.50 -34.24
N ASN A 511 9.23 3.53 -34.74
CA ASN A 511 10.31 3.42 -35.71
C ASN A 511 11.65 3.77 -35.08
N THR A 512 11.95 5.06 -34.90
CA THR A 512 13.26 5.52 -34.43
C THR A 512 13.16 6.29 -33.13
N LEU A 513 13.99 5.94 -32.15
CA LEU A 513 14.28 6.78 -30.98
C LEU A 513 15.65 7.42 -31.16
N ALA A 514 15.68 8.75 -31.29
CA ALA A 514 16.90 9.55 -31.35
C ALA A 514 17.13 10.29 -30.03
N LEU A 515 18.27 10.04 -29.39
CA LEU A 515 18.75 10.74 -28.20
C LEU A 515 19.99 11.56 -28.57
N GLN A 516 19.95 12.87 -28.38
CA GLN A 516 21.08 13.75 -28.66
C GLN A 516 21.33 14.68 -27.47
N SER A 517 22.42 14.48 -26.74
CA SER A 517 22.85 15.38 -25.65
C SER A 517 24.18 16.06 -25.98
N GLY A 518 24.30 17.35 -25.64
CA GLY A 518 25.61 18.03 -25.61
C GLY A 518 26.45 17.67 -24.39
N GLY A 519 25.81 17.25 -23.30
CA GLY A 519 26.41 16.74 -22.07
C GLY A 519 26.16 15.24 -21.86
N ASP A 520 25.81 14.87 -20.64
CA ASP A 520 25.54 13.49 -20.22
C ASP A 520 24.16 13.00 -20.66
N THR A 521 24.04 11.69 -20.88
CA THR A 521 22.75 11.00 -21.02
C THR A 521 22.66 9.92 -19.94
N SER A 522 21.65 9.97 -19.09
CA SER A 522 21.46 9.02 -17.98
C SER A 522 20.08 8.36 -18.04
N LEU A 523 20.05 7.02 -17.98
CA LEU A 523 18.85 6.19 -17.86
C LEU A 523 18.91 5.42 -16.53
N ILE A 524 18.33 6.00 -15.48
CA ILE A 524 18.39 5.47 -14.10
C ILE A 524 17.02 4.91 -13.72
N GLY A 525 16.80 3.62 -13.91
CA GLY A 525 15.46 3.05 -13.86
C GLY A 525 14.59 3.58 -15.02
N ALA A 526 15.16 3.57 -16.22
CA ALA A 526 14.48 4.05 -17.42
C ALA A 526 14.72 3.13 -18.62
N VAL A 527 13.73 3.09 -19.52
CA VAL A 527 13.76 2.25 -20.73
C VAL A 527 13.47 3.11 -21.96
N GLY A 528 14.39 3.11 -22.92
CA GLY A 528 14.17 3.61 -24.27
C GLY A 528 13.90 2.44 -25.21
N GLN A 529 12.80 2.47 -25.97
CA GLN A 529 12.40 1.39 -26.87
C GLN A 529 11.98 1.93 -28.24
N ALA A 530 12.48 1.32 -29.31
CA ALA A 530 12.10 1.61 -30.70
C ALA A 530 12.52 0.47 -31.63
N ASP A 531 12.12 0.47 -32.91
CA ASP A 531 12.70 -0.47 -33.88
C ASP A 531 14.19 -0.17 -34.12
N GLN A 532 14.54 1.11 -34.21
CA GLN A 532 15.93 1.59 -34.28
C GLN A 532 16.22 2.62 -33.18
N ILE A 533 17.39 2.53 -32.56
CA ILE A 533 17.84 3.52 -31.57
C ILE A 533 19.11 4.22 -32.07
N ILE A 534 19.13 5.54 -32.04
CA ILE A 534 20.30 6.37 -32.33
C ILE A 534 20.59 7.24 -31.12
N ALA A 535 21.75 7.07 -30.49
CA ALA A 535 22.18 7.89 -29.36
C ALA A 535 23.51 8.57 -29.68
N SER A 536 23.53 9.91 -29.61
CA SER A 536 24.74 10.73 -29.72
C SER A 536 24.91 11.52 -28.43
N VAL A 537 25.92 11.16 -27.65
CA VAL A 537 26.12 11.64 -26.28
C VAL A 537 27.42 12.42 -26.19
N GLY A 538 27.30 13.73 -25.94
CA GLY A 538 28.43 14.66 -25.92
C GLY A 538 29.42 14.44 -24.77
N ASN A 539 29.02 13.75 -23.70
CA ASN A 539 29.88 13.39 -22.58
C ASN A 539 29.74 11.90 -22.22
N ASN A 540 29.04 11.54 -21.12
CA ASN A 540 28.92 10.16 -20.64
C ASN A 540 27.51 9.59 -20.82
N LEU A 541 27.42 8.29 -21.08
CA LEU A 541 26.19 7.52 -21.06
C LEU A 541 26.15 6.66 -19.79
N ARG A 542 25.12 6.78 -18.96
CA ARG A 542 24.88 5.90 -17.81
C ARG A 542 23.55 5.19 -17.96
N ILE A 543 23.55 3.86 -17.82
CA ILE A 543 22.33 3.04 -17.74
C ILE A 543 22.39 2.24 -16.45
N GLU A 544 21.44 2.47 -15.55
CA GLU A 544 21.42 1.87 -14.22
C GLU A 544 20.04 1.31 -13.89
N THR A 545 20.01 0.02 -13.57
CA THR A 545 18.81 -0.66 -13.09
C THR A 545 18.65 -0.44 -11.59
N LEU A 546 17.45 -0.07 -11.16
CA LEU A 546 17.11 0.13 -9.74
C LEU A 546 16.49 -1.13 -9.14
N GLN A 547 16.72 -1.33 -7.85
CA GLN A 547 16.20 -2.48 -7.10
C GLN A 547 15.07 -2.04 -6.17
N ASP A 548 14.00 -2.82 -6.17
CA ASP A 548 12.96 -2.75 -5.15
C ASP A 548 13.52 -3.30 -3.83
N THR A 549 13.08 -2.72 -2.70
CA THR A 549 13.48 -3.16 -1.37
C THR A 549 12.25 -3.43 -0.50
N SER A 550 12.30 -4.48 0.32
CA SER A 550 11.30 -4.75 1.35
C SER A 550 12.00 -5.18 2.62
N THR A 551 11.70 -4.52 3.73
CA THR A 551 12.25 -4.84 5.05
C THR A 551 11.14 -5.05 6.05
N TYR A 552 11.28 -6.05 6.92
CA TYR A 552 10.32 -6.34 7.97
C TYR A 552 11.03 -6.72 9.25
N LYS A 553 10.63 -6.12 10.37
CA LYS A 553 11.16 -6.41 11.70
C LYS A 553 10.01 -6.50 12.69
N SER A 554 9.89 -7.62 13.39
CA SER A 554 8.90 -7.78 14.44
C SER A 554 9.50 -8.42 15.69
N LYS A 555 8.94 -8.04 16.84
CA LYS A 555 9.27 -8.64 18.12
C LYS A 555 8.03 -8.67 19.00
N GLN A 556 7.64 -9.87 19.43
CA GLN A 556 6.54 -10.10 20.36
C GLN A 556 7.11 -10.68 21.66
N GLN A 557 6.63 -10.19 22.81
CA GLN A 557 6.98 -10.71 24.13
C GLN A 557 5.72 -10.81 24.98
N SER A 558 5.54 -11.94 25.66
CA SER A 558 4.51 -12.08 26.69
C SER A 558 5.06 -12.82 27.92
N ALA A 559 4.52 -12.48 29.08
CA ALA A 559 4.79 -13.14 30.33
C ALA A 559 3.50 -13.20 31.17
N GLY A 560 3.25 -14.33 31.81
CA GLY A 560 2.08 -14.55 32.66
C GLY A 560 2.37 -15.49 33.81
N ILE A 561 1.63 -15.33 34.90
CA ILE A 561 1.64 -16.19 36.08
C ILE A 561 0.18 -16.53 36.41
N ASN A 562 -0.13 -17.81 36.60
CA ASN A 562 -1.44 -18.29 37.05
C ASN A 562 -1.25 -19.20 38.27
N ALA A 563 -1.96 -18.95 39.37
CA ALA A 563 -2.01 -19.80 40.54
C ALA A 563 -3.44 -20.29 40.82
N SER A 564 -3.61 -21.49 41.33
CA SER A 564 -4.86 -22.05 41.85
C SER A 564 -4.56 -22.60 43.23
N ILE A 565 -5.23 -22.15 44.28
CA ILE A 565 -4.94 -22.50 45.67
C ILE A 565 -6.15 -23.26 46.23
N CYS A 566 -5.95 -24.51 46.65
CA CYS A 566 -7.00 -25.27 47.33
C CYS A 566 -7.20 -24.72 48.74
N VAL A 567 -8.41 -24.25 49.04
CA VAL A 567 -8.76 -23.64 50.32
C VAL A 567 -9.43 -24.66 51.24
N TYR A 568 -10.16 -25.63 50.69
CA TYR A 568 -10.91 -26.62 51.46
C TYR A 568 -11.33 -27.85 50.62
N GLY A 569 -11.32 -29.05 51.20
CA GLY A 569 -11.81 -30.28 50.58
C GLY A 569 -10.83 -30.99 49.62
N TYR A 570 -11.33 -31.88 48.77
CA TYR A 570 -10.52 -32.69 47.85
C TYR A 570 -10.15 -31.91 46.58
N CYS A 571 -9.21 -30.95 46.69
CA CYS A 571 -8.67 -30.19 45.56
C CYS A 571 -7.13 -30.11 45.58
N SER A 572 -6.53 -29.69 44.46
CA SER A 572 -5.07 -29.48 44.34
C SER A 572 -4.74 -28.01 44.12
N SER A 573 -3.64 -27.55 44.72
CA SER A 573 -3.09 -26.23 44.42
C SER A 573 -2.06 -26.34 43.29
N SER A 574 -1.91 -25.29 42.50
CA SER A 574 -0.86 -25.17 41.50
C SER A 574 -0.44 -23.72 41.26
N VAL A 575 0.78 -23.52 40.79
CA VAL A 575 1.32 -22.25 40.30
C VAL A 575 1.97 -22.52 38.97
N SER A 576 1.69 -21.72 37.95
CA SER A 576 2.28 -21.81 36.63
C SER A 576 2.77 -20.45 36.17
N ALA A 577 3.85 -20.45 35.40
CA ALA A 577 4.42 -19.29 34.75
C ALA A 577 4.67 -19.61 33.27
N ASN A 578 4.35 -18.67 32.39
CA ASN A 578 4.64 -18.76 30.97
C ASN A 578 5.37 -17.51 30.49
N VAL A 579 6.39 -17.72 29.67
CA VAL A 579 7.13 -16.67 28.96
C VAL A 579 7.22 -17.06 27.50
N SER A 580 6.87 -16.14 26.60
CA SER A 580 7.05 -16.34 25.17
C SER A 580 7.73 -15.14 24.52
N GLN A 581 8.55 -15.42 23.51
CA GLN A 581 9.24 -14.44 22.70
C GLN A 581 9.27 -14.88 21.24
N GLY A 582 8.73 -14.06 20.35
CA GLY A 582 8.85 -14.19 18.90
C GLY A 582 9.69 -13.05 18.33
N LYS A 583 10.51 -13.35 17.33
CA LYS A 583 11.24 -12.36 16.53
C LYS A 583 11.20 -12.75 15.06
N MET A 584 10.99 -11.80 14.18
CA MET A 584 11.10 -12.01 12.73
C MET A 584 11.84 -10.83 12.11
N ASN A 585 12.80 -11.13 11.24
CA ASN A 585 13.50 -10.14 10.42
C ASN A 585 13.51 -10.64 8.98
N SER A 586 13.23 -9.76 8.03
CA SER A 586 13.33 -10.02 6.59
C SER A 586 13.92 -8.81 5.90
N ASP A 587 14.84 -9.05 4.97
CA ASP A 587 15.47 -8.06 4.11
C ASP A 587 15.43 -8.59 2.66
N PHE A 588 14.83 -7.83 1.75
CA PHE A 588 14.70 -8.16 0.34
C PHE A 588 15.18 -6.98 -0.51
N LYS A 589 15.96 -7.28 -1.55
CA LYS A 589 16.47 -6.33 -2.53
C LYS A 589 16.58 -7.01 -3.89
N SER A 590 15.77 -6.63 -4.87
CA SER A 590 15.84 -7.20 -6.23
C SER A 590 15.47 -6.19 -7.29
N ALA A 591 16.15 -6.23 -8.43
CA ALA A 591 15.63 -5.62 -9.65
C ALA A 591 14.36 -6.36 -10.09
N THR A 592 13.31 -5.61 -10.41
CA THR A 592 12.01 -6.11 -10.92
C THR A 592 11.75 -5.66 -12.35
N GLU A 593 12.40 -4.56 -12.75
CA GLU A 593 12.50 -4.08 -14.13
C GLU A 593 13.97 -3.83 -14.48
N GLN A 594 14.30 -3.77 -15.78
CA GLN A 594 15.67 -3.58 -16.26
C GLN A 594 15.78 -2.31 -17.09
N ALA A 595 16.65 -1.40 -16.68
CA ALA A 595 16.95 -0.18 -17.42
C ALA A 595 17.74 -0.50 -18.70
N GLY A 596 17.49 0.24 -19.77
CA GLY A 596 18.19 -0.01 -21.01
C GLY A 596 17.65 0.67 -22.26
N LEU A 597 18.42 0.53 -23.33
CA LEU A 597 18.04 0.84 -24.70
C LEU A 597 17.66 -0.47 -25.38
N LYS A 598 16.42 -0.62 -25.82
CA LYS A 598 15.86 -1.84 -26.41
C LYS A 598 15.41 -1.56 -27.84
N ALA A 599 16.32 -1.80 -28.79
CA ALA A 599 16.03 -1.70 -30.21
C ALA A 599 15.30 -2.96 -30.73
N GLY A 600 14.60 -2.83 -31.86
CA GLY A 600 14.03 -3.92 -32.63
C GLY A 600 15.00 -4.43 -33.68
N ASN A 601 14.49 -4.69 -34.88
CA ASN A 601 15.26 -5.22 -35.99
C ASN A 601 16.04 -4.12 -36.74
N GLY A 602 15.70 -2.84 -36.53
CA GLY A 602 16.47 -1.70 -37.02
C GLY A 602 17.82 -1.48 -36.30
N GLY A 603 18.05 -2.17 -35.18
CA GLY A 603 19.32 -2.16 -34.44
C GLY A 603 19.60 -0.84 -33.68
N PHE A 604 20.81 -0.71 -33.16
CA PHE A 604 21.22 0.51 -32.44
C PHE A 604 22.54 1.10 -32.94
N ILE A 605 22.64 2.42 -32.90
CA ILE A 605 23.86 3.19 -33.10
C ILE A 605 24.06 4.07 -31.88
N VAL A 606 25.07 3.77 -31.07
CA VAL A 606 25.39 4.51 -29.85
C VAL A 606 26.79 5.09 -29.97
N ASP A 607 26.90 6.41 -30.00
CA ASP A 607 28.17 7.15 -30.02
C ASP A 607 28.27 8.04 -28.78
N VAL A 608 29.24 7.75 -27.92
CA VAL A 608 29.43 8.40 -26.62
C VAL A 608 30.84 8.97 -26.56
N LYS A 609 31.00 10.28 -26.37
CA LYS A 609 32.32 10.91 -26.44
C LYS A 609 33.32 10.33 -25.44
N ASN A 610 32.90 10.22 -24.18
CA ASN A 610 33.76 9.86 -23.05
C ASN A 610 33.47 8.44 -22.54
N ASN A 611 32.61 8.26 -21.54
CA ASN A 611 32.43 6.94 -20.91
C ASN A 611 30.98 6.42 -21.01
N THR A 612 30.85 5.12 -21.27
CA THR A 612 29.60 4.37 -21.15
C THR A 612 29.63 3.50 -19.89
N THR A 613 28.63 3.62 -19.02
CA THR A 613 28.49 2.83 -17.79
C THR A 613 27.19 2.04 -17.80
N LEU A 614 27.26 0.72 -17.63
CA LEU A 614 26.12 -0.18 -17.44
C LEU A 614 26.13 -0.78 -16.03
N ILE A 615 25.07 -0.60 -15.26
CA ILE A 615 24.88 -1.21 -13.93
C ILE A 615 23.57 -2.01 -13.91
N GLY A 616 23.66 -3.32 -14.02
CA GLY A 616 22.54 -4.21 -14.34
C GLY A 616 21.74 -3.79 -15.59
N GLY A 617 22.31 -2.95 -16.46
CA GLY A 617 21.63 -2.28 -17.57
C GLY A 617 21.95 -2.90 -18.93
N VAL A 618 21.06 -2.71 -19.91
CA VAL A 618 21.20 -3.35 -21.24
C VAL A 618 21.16 -2.39 -22.41
N ILE A 619 21.92 -2.72 -23.46
CA ILE A 619 21.76 -2.17 -24.81
C ILE A 619 21.45 -3.35 -25.73
N ALA A 620 20.17 -3.56 -26.03
CA ALA A 620 19.64 -4.73 -26.71
C ALA A 620 19.08 -4.40 -28.10
N SER A 621 19.00 -5.40 -28.97
CA SER A 621 18.34 -5.36 -30.27
C SER A 621 17.60 -6.66 -30.53
N GLY A 622 16.78 -6.71 -31.58
CA GLY A 622 16.32 -7.98 -32.16
C GLY A 622 17.47 -8.79 -32.77
N ASP A 623 17.28 -10.11 -32.88
CA ASP A 623 18.28 -11.04 -33.43
C ASP A 623 18.65 -10.71 -34.89
N GLN A 624 17.66 -10.25 -35.67
CA GLN A 624 17.87 -9.88 -37.07
C GLN A 624 18.88 -8.72 -37.20
N ALA A 625 18.85 -7.74 -36.30
CA ALA A 625 19.81 -6.63 -36.30
C ALA A 625 21.24 -7.10 -36.03
N VAL A 626 21.40 -8.17 -35.23
CA VAL A 626 22.71 -8.79 -34.97
C VAL A 626 23.24 -9.49 -36.21
N VAL A 627 22.38 -10.27 -36.87
CA VAL A 627 22.71 -11.00 -38.12
C VAL A 627 23.07 -10.01 -39.24
N ASP A 628 22.32 -8.93 -39.37
CA ASP A 628 22.50 -7.91 -40.40
C ASP A 628 23.62 -6.91 -40.08
N GLY A 629 24.24 -7.00 -38.89
CA GLY A 629 25.34 -6.14 -38.49
C GLY A 629 24.97 -4.68 -38.26
N LEU A 630 23.72 -4.40 -37.90
CA LEU A 630 23.17 -3.04 -37.73
C LEU A 630 23.55 -2.39 -36.38
N ASN A 631 24.08 -3.18 -35.45
CA ASN A 631 24.43 -2.74 -34.11
C ASN A 631 25.85 -2.17 -34.03
N ARG A 632 25.97 -0.94 -33.52
CA ARG A 632 27.24 -0.28 -33.25
C ARG A 632 27.24 0.46 -31.90
N VAL A 633 28.29 0.25 -31.11
CA VAL A 633 28.67 1.12 -29.98
C VAL A 633 30.06 1.68 -30.23
N SER A 634 30.23 3.00 -30.12
CA SER A 634 31.53 3.68 -30.11
C SER A 634 31.60 4.56 -28.87
N THR A 635 32.57 4.31 -27.99
CA THR A 635 32.72 5.02 -26.71
C THR A 635 34.20 5.29 -26.44
N GLY A 636 34.54 6.29 -25.61
CA GLY A 636 35.91 6.48 -25.13
C GLY A 636 36.33 5.30 -24.26
N THR A 637 35.60 5.09 -23.16
CA THR A 637 35.73 3.96 -22.22
C THR A 637 34.38 3.27 -21.96
N LEU A 638 34.42 2.04 -21.45
CA LEU A 638 33.26 1.21 -21.13
C LEU A 638 33.41 0.56 -19.75
N VAL A 639 32.45 0.82 -18.86
CA VAL A 639 32.32 0.21 -17.53
C VAL A 639 31.06 -0.64 -17.49
N VAL A 640 31.21 -1.90 -17.11
CA VAL A 640 30.09 -2.86 -17.03
C VAL A 640 30.12 -3.51 -15.66
N GLN A 641 29.01 -3.38 -14.93
CA GLN A 641 28.83 -3.90 -13.59
C GLN A 641 27.50 -4.63 -13.49
N ASP A 642 27.51 -5.83 -12.92
CA ASP A 642 26.28 -6.56 -12.62
C ASP A 642 25.71 -6.14 -11.26
N LEU A 643 24.40 -6.33 -11.10
CA LEU A 643 23.64 -5.90 -9.93
C LEU A 643 23.16 -7.12 -9.13
N LYS A 644 23.65 -7.25 -7.90
CA LYS A 644 23.36 -8.39 -7.01
C LYS A 644 22.00 -8.23 -6.33
N ASN A 645 21.13 -9.23 -6.48
CA ASN A 645 19.85 -9.33 -5.80
C ASN A 645 19.99 -10.25 -4.57
N THR A 646 19.32 -9.90 -3.48
CA THR A 646 19.38 -10.63 -2.20
C THR A 646 18.00 -10.72 -1.57
N ALA A 647 17.67 -11.88 -1.02
CA ALA A 647 16.51 -12.06 -0.16
C ALA A 647 16.89 -12.93 1.03
N ASP A 648 16.73 -12.42 2.24
CA ASP A 648 17.15 -13.07 3.48
C ASP A 648 16.06 -12.90 4.55
N TYR A 649 15.70 -13.98 5.22
CA TYR A 649 14.84 -13.88 6.40
C TYR A 649 15.28 -14.81 7.54
N LYS A 650 14.96 -14.39 8.76
CA LYS A 650 15.16 -15.15 9.99
C LYS A 650 13.97 -14.93 10.91
N ALA A 651 13.30 -16.01 11.28
CA ALA A 651 12.23 -16.03 12.26
C ALA A 651 12.59 -17.01 13.37
N SER A 652 12.31 -16.62 14.62
CA SER A 652 12.52 -17.46 15.79
C SER A 652 11.40 -17.27 16.78
N GLN A 653 10.92 -18.37 17.36
CA GLN A 653 9.92 -18.37 18.42
C GLN A 653 10.40 -19.25 19.56
N VAL A 654 10.40 -18.69 20.77
CA VAL A 654 10.72 -19.40 22.01
C VAL A 654 9.55 -19.26 22.95
N ALA A 655 9.02 -20.38 23.44
CA ALA A 655 8.00 -20.42 24.47
C ALA A 655 8.41 -21.39 25.56
N VAL A 656 8.36 -20.92 26.81
CA VAL A 656 8.64 -21.71 28.02
C VAL A 656 7.46 -21.56 28.96
N GLY A 657 6.79 -22.67 29.28
CA GLY A 657 5.76 -22.73 30.30
C GLY A 657 6.16 -23.76 31.35
N GLY A 658 6.05 -23.43 32.63
CA GLY A 658 6.33 -24.35 33.74
C GLY A 658 5.30 -24.16 34.85
N GLY A 659 4.90 -25.26 35.49
CA GLY A 659 3.98 -25.23 36.62
C GLY A 659 4.37 -26.20 37.73
N TYR A 660 3.99 -25.87 38.96
CA TYR A 660 4.16 -26.68 40.15
C TYR A 660 2.78 -26.91 40.78
N GLY A 661 2.43 -28.16 41.13
CA GLY A 661 1.22 -28.50 41.88
C GLY A 661 1.51 -29.11 43.27
N TRP A 662 0.78 -28.69 44.31
CA TRP A 662 0.83 -29.28 45.67
C TRP A 662 -0.59 -29.42 46.26
N GLY A 663 -0.92 -30.57 46.85
CA GLY A 663 -2.20 -30.79 47.54
C GLY A 663 -2.36 -32.23 48.04
N ASP A 664 -2.97 -32.38 49.22
CA ASP A 664 -3.11 -33.64 49.95
C ASP A 664 -4.46 -34.32 49.64
N SER A 665 -4.46 -35.25 48.68
CA SER A 665 -5.39 -36.37 48.68
C SER A 665 -4.84 -37.49 47.78
N LYS A 666 -4.93 -38.73 48.26
CA LYS A 666 -4.29 -39.96 47.73
C LYS A 666 -4.78 -40.43 46.33
N THR A 667 -5.21 -39.53 45.45
CA THR A 667 -5.60 -39.85 44.08
C THR A 667 -5.04 -38.80 43.11
N GLY A 668 -4.09 -39.20 42.26
CA GLY A 668 -3.34 -38.32 41.37
C GLY A 668 -4.20 -37.52 40.40
N VAL A 669 -4.28 -36.21 40.63
CA VAL A 669 -4.86 -35.25 39.68
C VAL A 669 -3.71 -34.58 38.93
N GLY A 670 -3.58 -34.90 37.64
CA GLY A 670 -2.57 -34.31 36.76
C GLY A 670 -2.94 -32.89 36.36
N MET A 671 -1.97 -31.98 36.31
CA MET A 671 -2.11 -30.67 35.64
C MET A 671 -2.53 -30.90 34.18
N GLY A 672 -3.48 -30.16 33.62
CA GLY A 672 -3.83 -30.26 32.20
C GLY A 672 -3.47 -29.01 31.41
N THR A 673 -3.80 -28.97 30.13
CA THR A 673 -3.63 -27.77 29.29
C THR A 673 -5.00 -27.15 28.97
N THR A 674 -5.06 -25.83 28.82
CA THR A 674 -6.25 -25.16 28.25
C THR A 674 -6.43 -25.49 26.77
N SER A 675 -7.56 -25.09 26.19
CA SER A 675 -7.82 -25.11 24.74
C SER A 675 -6.87 -24.24 23.90
N LYS A 676 -5.96 -23.50 24.56
CA LYS A 676 -4.86 -22.73 23.95
C LYS A 676 -3.47 -23.26 24.33
N GLY A 677 -3.39 -24.42 24.98
CA GLY A 677 -2.13 -25.09 25.32
C GLY A 677 -1.39 -24.56 26.56
N GLU A 678 -1.98 -23.64 27.34
CA GLU A 678 -1.38 -23.14 28.59
C GLU A 678 -1.61 -24.14 29.73
N VAL A 679 -0.64 -24.35 30.64
CA VAL A 679 -0.81 -25.23 31.81
C VAL A 679 -1.95 -24.67 32.67
N ALA A 680 -3.01 -25.44 32.84
CA ALA A 680 -4.17 -25.09 33.65
C ALA A 680 -4.39 -26.12 34.76
N GLY A 681 -4.57 -25.60 35.98
CA GLY A 681 -5.15 -26.34 37.09
C GLY A 681 -6.67 -26.27 37.04
N GLY A 682 -7.35 -27.36 37.41
CA GLY A 682 -8.81 -27.38 37.53
C GLY A 682 -9.55 -27.02 36.23
N SER A 683 -10.68 -26.32 36.32
CA SER A 683 -11.80 -26.14 35.36
C SER A 683 -11.45 -25.76 33.93
N LYS A 684 -10.23 -25.28 33.71
CA LYS A 684 -9.72 -24.83 32.40
C LYS A 684 -8.83 -25.86 31.72
N ALA A 685 -8.42 -26.92 32.42
CA ALA A 685 -7.81 -28.09 31.81
C ALA A 685 -8.85 -28.79 30.94
N GLU A 686 -8.51 -29.01 29.67
CA GLU A 686 -9.29 -29.92 28.84
C GLU A 686 -9.20 -31.33 29.44
N ALA A 687 -10.36 -31.96 29.64
CA ALA A 687 -10.44 -33.29 30.22
C ALA A 687 -9.60 -34.27 29.39
N GLY A 688 -8.65 -34.96 30.05
CA GLY A 688 -7.73 -35.90 29.40
C GLY A 688 -6.35 -35.33 29.06
N THR A 689 -6.15 -34.02 29.17
CA THR A 689 -4.81 -33.42 29.04
C THR A 689 -4.09 -33.52 30.39
N LYS A 690 -2.91 -34.16 30.42
CA LYS A 690 -2.04 -34.24 31.61
C LYS A 690 -0.62 -33.79 31.25
N VAL A 691 -0.06 -32.83 31.96
CA VAL A 691 1.36 -32.45 31.90
C VAL A 691 2.17 -33.55 32.58
N PRO A 692 3.32 -33.97 32.02
CA PRO A 692 4.18 -34.97 32.65
C PRO A 692 4.58 -34.53 34.07
N THR A 693 4.47 -35.43 35.04
CA THR A 693 4.96 -35.21 36.41
C THR A 693 6.16 -36.12 36.65
N THR A 694 7.35 -35.56 36.88
CA THR A 694 8.44 -36.28 37.55
C THR A 694 8.12 -36.36 39.04
N SER A 695 8.53 -37.44 39.71
CA SER A 695 8.30 -37.69 41.15
C SER A 695 8.74 -36.49 41.99
N GLY A 696 7.76 -35.65 42.38
CA GLY A 696 7.94 -34.36 43.01
C GLY A 696 7.35 -33.20 42.19
N GLY A 697 6.01 -33.06 42.18
CA GLY A 697 5.25 -31.79 42.06
C GLY A 697 5.42 -30.84 40.86
N VAL A 698 6.43 -31.01 40.01
CA VAL A 698 6.77 -30.07 38.91
C VAL A 698 6.31 -30.65 37.57
N GLY A 699 5.55 -29.86 36.82
CA GLY A 699 5.19 -30.11 35.42
C GLY A 699 5.78 -29.03 34.54
N MET A 700 6.80 -29.38 33.78
CA MET A 700 7.39 -28.48 32.77
C MET A 700 6.62 -28.68 31.47
N GLY A 701 6.07 -27.60 30.90
CA GLY A 701 5.72 -27.60 29.48
C GLY A 701 6.99 -27.81 28.68
N VAL A 702 6.92 -28.57 27.60
CA VAL A 702 8.08 -28.77 26.71
C VAL A 702 8.51 -27.40 26.19
N PRO A 703 9.75 -26.95 26.43
CA PRO A 703 10.22 -25.69 25.84
C PRO A 703 10.21 -25.85 24.33
N VAL A 704 9.46 -24.98 23.65
CA VAL A 704 9.39 -24.98 22.18
C VAL A 704 10.28 -23.86 21.68
N ALA A 705 11.33 -24.22 20.96
CA ALA A 705 12.20 -23.30 20.24
C ALA A 705 12.12 -23.63 18.75
N LEU A 706 11.51 -22.74 17.97
CA LEU A 706 11.35 -22.88 16.52
C LEU A 706 12.18 -21.81 15.82
N GLY A 707 12.77 -22.19 14.69
CA GLY A 707 13.52 -21.30 13.83
C GLY A 707 13.16 -21.57 12.38
N ALA A 708 13.00 -20.51 11.60
CA ALA A 708 12.89 -20.58 10.15
C ALA A 708 13.84 -19.54 9.55
N SER A 709 14.54 -19.92 8.50
CA SER A 709 15.39 -18.99 7.75
C SER A 709 15.47 -19.39 6.30
N GLY A 710 15.55 -18.42 5.41
CA GLY A 710 15.79 -18.62 3.99
C GLY A 710 16.76 -17.57 3.48
N ARG A 711 17.52 -17.94 2.44
CA ARG A 711 18.37 -17.03 1.68
C ARG A 711 18.26 -17.35 0.20
N ALA A 712 18.14 -16.33 -0.64
CA ALA A 712 18.23 -16.44 -2.08
C ALA A 712 19.08 -15.29 -2.62
N ASN A 713 19.85 -15.57 -3.66
CA ASN A 713 20.60 -14.56 -4.39
C ASN A 713 20.45 -14.80 -5.89
N SER A 714 20.55 -13.72 -6.65
CA SER A 714 20.66 -13.77 -8.09
C SER A 714 21.43 -12.55 -8.57
N THR A 715 21.74 -12.50 -9.86
CA THR A 715 22.49 -11.39 -10.45
C THR A 715 21.77 -10.88 -11.68
N THR A 716 21.41 -9.61 -11.66
CA THR A 716 20.94 -8.87 -12.83
C THR A 716 22.17 -8.51 -13.66
N ASN A 717 22.31 -9.11 -14.84
CA ASN A 717 23.51 -8.97 -15.65
C ASN A 717 23.41 -7.72 -16.53
N SER A 718 24.51 -6.97 -16.64
CA SER A 718 24.65 -5.95 -17.67
C SER A 718 25.07 -6.61 -18.99
N ALA A 719 24.50 -6.16 -20.11
CA ALA A 719 24.76 -6.78 -21.41
C ALA A 719 24.61 -5.80 -22.59
N ILE A 720 25.32 -6.08 -23.68
CA ILE A 720 25.15 -5.40 -24.98
C ILE A 720 24.93 -6.47 -26.04
N SER A 721 23.91 -6.33 -26.89
CA SER A 721 23.61 -7.30 -27.96
C SER A 721 24.68 -7.32 -29.05
N GLY A 722 24.83 -8.46 -29.74
CA GLY A 722 25.81 -8.70 -30.80
C GLY A 722 25.94 -7.55 -31.81
N GLY A 723 27.16 -7.17 -32.20
CA GLY A 723 27.44 -5.96 -32.97
C GLY A 723 28.87 -5.44 -32.85
N LYS A 724 29.20 -4.36 -33.56
CA LYS A 724 30.52 -3.73 -33.52
C LYS A 724 30.67 -2.85 -32.28
N ILE A 725 31.67 -3.12 -31.44
CA ILE A 725 32.01 -2.30 -30.27
C ILE A 725 33.40 -1.73 -30.48
N GLU A 726 33.51 -0.42 -30.33
CA GLU A 726 34.74 0.35 -30.49
C GLU A 726 34.99 1.15 -29.20
N ILE A 727 36.07 0.83 -28.50
CA ILE A 727 36.58 1.59 -27.36
C ILE A 727 37.76 2.42 -27.87
N ARG A 728 37.63 3.75 -27.87
CA ARG A 728 38.56 4.66 -28.53
C ARG A 728 39.74 5.08 -27.65
N ASP A 729 39.61 5.00 -26.33
CA ASP A 729 40.65 5.34 -25.37
C ASP A 729 41.10 4.11 -24.57
N ASP A 730 42.00 3.31 -25.16
CA ASP A 730 42.54 2.09 -24.54
C ASP A 730 43.37 2.40 -23.27
N ALA A 731 44.10 3.51 -23.28
CA ALA A 731 44.89 3.94 -22.12
C ALA A 731 44.00 4.34 -20.94
N GLY A 732 42.95 5.13 -21.21
CA GLY A 732 41.93 5.48 -20.23
C GLY A 732 41.15 4.26 -19.73
N GLN A 733 40.82 3.31 -20.62
CA GLN A 733 40.16 2.06 -20.27
C GLN A 733 40.98 1.24 -19.27
N LEU A 734 42.28 1.05 -19.55
CA LEU A 734 43.18 0.31 -18.65
C LEU A 734 43.32 1.00 -17.29
N ALA A 735 43.42 2.33 -17.27
CA ALA A 735 43.50 3.10 -16.03
C ALA A 735 42.20 3.02 -15.20
N LEU A 736 41.03 3.01 -15.85
CA LEU A 736 39.72 3.04 -15.18
C LEU A 736 39.28 1.65 -14.70
N THR A 737 39.49 0.60 -15.51
CA THR A 737 38.94 -0.73 -15.24
C THR A 737 40.00 -1.81 -14.99
N GLY A 738 41.29 -1.50 -15.19
CA GLY A 738 42.37 -2.49 -15.11
C GLY A 738 42.37 -3.51 -16.26
N LYS A 739 41.66 -3.24 -17.36
CA LYS A 739 41.57 -4.09 -18.56
C LYS A 739 41.79 -3.25 -19.80
N THR A 740 42.44 -3.81 -20.81
CA THR A 740 42.50 -3.19 -22.15
C THR A 740 41.14 -3.20 -22.84
N ALA A 741 40.97 -2.42 -23.90
CA ALA A 741 39.78 -2.42 -24.75
C ALA A 741 39.44 -3.83 -25.26
N ALA A 742 40.45 -4.59 -25.71
CA ALA A 742 40.26 -5.95 -26.22
C ALA A 742 39.77 -6.90 -25.12
N GLU A 743 40.33 -6.84 -23.92
CA GLU A 743 39.91 -7.66 -22.77
C GLU A 743 38.50 -7.29 -22.29
N THR A 744 38.17 -5.99 -22.26
CA THR A 744 36.83 -5.51 -21.91
C THR A 744 35.79 -6.05 -22.89
N ILE A 745 36.04 -5.94 -24.20
CA ILE A 745 35.13 -6.45 -25.24
C ILE A 745 34.99 -7.98 -25.17
N ALA A 746 36.09 -8.71 -24.95
CA ALA A 746 36.06 -10.17 -24.85
C ALA A 746 35.30 -10.67 -23.60
N SER A 747 35.32 -9.91 -22.50
CA SER A 747 34.63 -10.26 -21.24
C SER A 747 33.18 -9.78 -21.17
N LEU A 748 32.70 -9.06 -22.19
CA LEU A 748 31.37 -8.46 -22.21
C LEU A 748 30.30 -9.54 -22.39
N ASN A 749 29.24 -9.49 -21.57
CA ASN A 749 28.07 -10.32 -21.80
C ASN A 749 27.34 -9.87 -23.08
N ARG A 750 27.20 -10.81 -24.04
CA ARG A 750 26.55 -10.59 -25.35
C ARG A 750 25.14 -11.15 -25.39
N ASP A 751 24.72 -11.86 -24.36
CA ASP A 751 23.37 -12.40 -24.24
C ASP A 751 22.46 -11.33 -23.64
N THR A 752 21.57 -10.79 -24.47
CA THR A 752 20.52 -9.84 -24.08
C THR A 752 19.12 -10.47 -24.09
N SER A 753 19.04 -11.81 -24.07
CA SER A 753 17.76 -12.51 -23.92
C SER A 753 17.08 -12.18 -22.59
N SER A 754 15.80 -12.53 -22.43
CA SER A 754 14.96 -12.19 -21.27
C SER A 754 15.48 -12.69 -19.89
N ASP A 755 16.57 -13.45 -19.84
CA ASP A 755 17.21 -13.96 -18.61
C ASP A 755 18.27 -13.02 -18.01
N THR A 756 18.47 -11.79 -18.53
CA THR A 756 19.42 -10.83 -17.93
C THR A 756 18.91 -10.20 -16.63
N LEU A 757 17.59 -10.18 -16.40
CA LEU A 757 16.99 -9.54 -15.22
C LEU A 757 17.16 -10.40 -13.94
N ASN A 758 16.97 -11.72 -14.05
CA ASN A 758 17.06 -12.68 -12.93
C ASN A 758 16.35 -12.21 -11.63
N ALA A 759 15.15 -11.63 -11.72
CA ALA A 759 14.45 -11.08 -10.56
C ALA A 759 14.17 -12.16 -9.49
N LEU A 760 14.48 -11.85 -8.23
CA LEU A 760 14.09 -12.70 -7.10
C LEU A 760 12.62 -12.47 -6.76
N LYS A 761 11.88 -13.56 -6.55
CA LYS A 761 10.58 -13.50 -5.88
C LYS A 761 10.78 -13.35 -4.36
N PRO A 762 9.92 -12.61 -3.64
CA PRO A 762 9.96 -12.58 -2.19
C PRO A 762 9.87 -13.99 -1.60
N ILE A 763 10.81 -14.34 -0.71
CA ILE A 763 10.87 -15.66 -0.05
C ILE A 763 10.28 -15.63 1.39
N PHE A 764 9.91 -14.45 1.87
CA PHE A 764 9.34 -14.22 3.19
C PHE A 764 7.83 -14.00 3.07
N ASP A 765 7.07 -14.78 3.83
CA ASP A 765 5.62 -14.65 3.97
C ASP A 765 5.33 -14.83 5.47
N LYS A 766 4.93 -13.73 6.11
CA LYS A 766 4.72 -13.69 7.55
C LYS A 766 3.65 -14.70 7.97
N GLU A 767 2.51 -14.69 7.29
CA GLU A 767 1.36 -15.54 7.60
C GLU A 767 1.71 -17.02 7.44
N LYS A 768 2.46 -17.40 6.39
CA LYS A 768 2.93 -18.78 6.22
C LYS A 768 3.91 -19.21 7.32
N ILE A 769 4.83 -18.33 7.73
CA ILE A 769 5.80 -18.65 8.80
C ILE A 769 5.09 -18.77 10.15
N GLU A 770 4.18 -17.85 10.48
CA GLU A 770 3.38 -17.91 11.71
C GLU A 770 2.52 -19.19 11.76
N ALA A 771 1.86 -19.54 10.65
CA ALA A 771 1.10 -20.79 10.54
C ALA A 771 1.99 -22.03 10.70
N GLY A 772 3.19 -22.04 10.11
CA GLY A 772 4.14 -23.13 10.27
C GLY A 772 4.61 -23.30 11.72
N PHE A 773 4.91 -22.20 12.43
CA PHE A 773 5.26 -22.25 13.85
C PHE A 773 4.10 -22.74 14.71
N GLU A 774 2.87 -22.32 14.41
CA GLU A 774 1.67 -22.81 15.10
C GLU A 774 1.50 -24.33 14.93
N ILE A 775 1.57 -24.84 13.69
CA ILE A 775 1.47 -26.28 13.40
C ILE A 775 2.54 -27.08 14.12
N VAL A 776 3.81 -26.66 14.08
CA VAL A 776 4.91 -27.40 14.73
C VAL A 776 4.79 -27.35 16.24
N SER A 777 4.36 -26.21 16.81
CA SER A 777 4.10 -26.12 18.24
C SER A 777 3.00 -27.09 18.68
N GLU A 778 1.95 -27.23 17.87
CA GLU A 778 0.81 -28.12 18.12
C GLU A 778 1.19 -29.60 17.94
N ALA A 779 1.95 -29.94 16.89
CA ALA A 779 2.46 -31.30 16.68
C ALA A 779 3.43 -31.74 17.79
N SER A 780 4.34 -30.86 18.21
CA SER A 780 5.26 -31.12 19.34
C SER A 780 4.47 -31.40 20.63
N ARG A 781 3.36 -30.66 20.81
CA ARG A 781 2.46 -30.82 21.96
C ARG A 781 1.69 -32.14 21.92
N GLN A 782 1.12 -32.52 20.77
CA GLN A 782 0.40 -33.80 20.60
C GLN A 782 1.34 -35.00 20.77
N THR A 783 2.58 -34.90 20.29
CA THR A 783 3.62 -35.92 20.50
C THR A 783 3.95 -36.06 21.99
N GLY A 784 4.08 -34.95 22.72
CA GLY A 784 4.26 -34.99 24.18
C GLY A 784 3.11 -35.69 24.90
N GLN A 785 1.86 -35.46 24.49
CA GLN A 785 0.67 -36.16 25.03
C GLN A 785 0.65 -37.64 24.67
N PHE A 786 0.98 -38.00 23.43
CA PHE A 786 1.10 -39.39 22.99
C PHE A 786 2.15 -40.16 23.78
N LEU A 787 3.37 -39.62 23.90
CA LEU A 787 4.45 -40.21 24.70
C LEU A 787 4.05 -40.36 26.16
N THR A 788 3.32 -39.39 26.71
CA THR A 788 2.81 -39.45 28.09
C THR A 788 1.76 -40.55 28.28
N ASN A 789 0.87 -40.73 27.31
CA ASN A 789 -0.15 -41.77 27.36
C ASN A 789 0.49 -43.15 27.19
N ARG A 790 1.46 -43.29 26.27
CA ARG A 790 2.19 -44.54 26.06
C ARG A 790 3.07 -44.91 27.25
N ALA A 791 3.71 -43.94 27.90
CA ALA A 791 4.44 -44.16 29.15
C ALA A 791 3.54 -44.65 30.29
N LYS A 792 2.33 -44.08 30.42
CA LYS A 792 1.34 -44.56 31.41
C LYS A 792 0.81 -45.94 31.07
N GLU A 793 0.58 -46.22 29.80
CA GLU A 793 0.15 -47.53 29.33
C GLU A 793 1.24 -48.57 29.61
N ALA A 794 2.50 -48.27 29.34
CA ALA A 794 3.65 -49.09 29.68
C ALA A 794 3.77 -49.30 31.21
N ASP A 795 3.64 -48.25 32.03
CA ASP A 795 3.66 -48.40 33.49
C ASP A 795 2.48 -49.23 34.02
N ALA A 796 1.29 -49.06 33.45
CA ALA A 796 0.10 -49.84 33.83
C ALA A 796 0.22 -51.31 33.42
N LEU A 797 0.72 -51.58 32.21
CA LEU A 797 0.99 -52.92 31.69
C LEU A 797 2.13 -53.60 32.46
N LYS A 798 3.17 -52.86 32.86
CA LYS A 798 4.24 -53.37 33.72
C LYS A 798 3.71 -53.77 35.08
N LYS A 799 2.89 -52.93 35.70
CA LYS A 799 2.27 -53.23 36.99
C LYS A 799 1.31 -54.43 36.91
N ALA A 800 0.49 -54.49 35.86
CA ALA A 800 -0.38 -55.64 35.59
C ALA A 800 0.42 -56.93 35.33
N MET A 801 1.55 -56.85 34.62
CA MET A 801 2.46 -57.99 34.40
C MET A 801 3.12 -58.47 35.69
N ASP A 802 3.49 -57.55 36.59
CA ASP A 802 4.09 -57.87 37.89
C ASP A 802 3.06 -58.56 38.82
N ASP A 803 1.79 -58.16 38.75
CA ASP A 803 0.68 -58.72 39.55
C ASP A 803 0.07 -60.01 38.94
N GLU A 804 0.33 -60.32 37.66
CA GLU A 804 -0.25 -61.48 36.95
C GLU A 804 0.53 -62.79 37.19
N THR A 805 -0.20 -63.87 37.49
CA THR A 805 0.34 -65.19 37.87
C THR A 805 0.16 -66.26 36.79
N ASP A 806 -0.70 -66.04 35.79
CA ASP A 806 -0.85 -66.93 34.63
C ASP A 806 0.28 -66.70 33.59
N PRO A 807 1.09 -67.73 33.26
CA PRO A 807 2.19 -67.62 32.30
C PRO A 807 1.78 -67.20 30.88
N ALA A 808 0.56 -67.55 30.43
CA ALA A 808 0.06 -67.22 29.10
C ALA A 808 -0.36 -65.74 29.00
N LEU A 809 -1.07 -65.23 30.01
CA LEU A 809 -1.43 -63.80 30.09
C LEU A 809 -0.22 -62.91 30.32
N LYS A 810 0.74 -63.34 31.14
CA LYS A 810 1.97 -62.58 31.40
C LYS A 810 2.79 -62.39 30.12
N LYS A 811 2.78 -63.36 29.21
CA LYS A 811 3.42 -63.26 27.89
C LYS A 811 2.71 -62.26 26.96
N ASP A 812 1.37 -62.21 26.98
CA ASP A 812 0.58 -61.23 26.22
C ASP A 812 0.79 -59.80 26.76
N LEU A 813 0.74 -59.63 28.08
CA LEU A 813 1.03 -58.35 28.75
C LEU A 813 2.45 -57.86 28.47
N LYS A 814 3.43 -58.76 28.43
CA LYS A 814 4.81 -58.43 28.06
C LYS A 814 4.92 -57.96 26.61
N ALA A 815 4.23 -58.63 25.67
CA ALA A 815 4.22 -58.20 24.26
C ALA A 815 3.61 -56.80 24.10
N ARG A 816 2.49 -56.53 24.79
CA ARG A 816 1.85 -55.21 24.81
C ARG A 816 2.69 -54.13 25.50
N TYR A 817 3.40 -54.49 26.58
CA TYR A 817 4.36 -53.61 27.26
C TYR A 817 5.53 -53.26 26.35
N ASP A 818 6.12 -54.25 25.68
CA ASP A 818 7.25 -54.04 24.76
C ASP A 818 6.83 -53.21 23.54
N GLU A 819 5.56 -53.30 23.11
CA GLU A 819 4.98 -52.43 22.09
C GLU A 819 4.71 -51.01 22.60
N ALA A 820 4.37 -50.85 23.88
CA ALA A 820 4.16 -49.55 24.54
C ALA A 820 5.45 -48.86 24.99
N ALA A 821 6.52 -49.62 25.22
CA ALA A 821 7.83 -49.09 25.57
C ALA A 821 8.66 -48.66 24.35
N LYS A 822 8.27 -49.09 23.14
CA LYS A 822 8.79 -48.59 21.86
C LYS A 822 8.13 -47.27 21.50
#